data_AF-A0A7C6TZZ5-F1
#
_entry.id   AF-A0A7C6TZZ5-F1
#
_cell.length_a   1.000
_cell.length_b   1.000
_cell.length_c   1.000
_cell.angle_alpha   90.00
_cell.angle_beta   90.00
_cell.angle_gamma   90.00
#
_symmetry.space_group_name_H-M   'P 1'
#
loop_
_entity.id
_entity.type
_entity.pdbx_description
1 polymer ?
#
loop_
_entity_poly.entity_id
_entity_poly.type
_entity_poly.pdbx_seq_one_letter_code
_entity_poly.pdbx_strand_id
1 'polypeptide(L)'
;MKKIFNLFIMVMMMFLVACNEEPIKSVDVTLTSKDHYTYYIGDEIYDYKLDVVAVTSNDEDLTNFVVIDDLGVNYHLEGSYTIYFTLNYEGKHYQTTASIDVLMREEEVTVIFEVPTSFSYTIGEDLPNYLEGITAKYSNGESLLDDVFVDDSSVDYEYVGTYEITIEIVTLPDVEKLTSYVLVQKPQVENEIDFNIFYLNDLHGAVLNDGGGQMGLAYIGNLIMDEKLKNNDTTLFITGGDMLQGQLISNEFHGANIIEMFNDMELDAFVVGNHEFDWGIDKVTQYFDGTHDIQANFPLLGANVYEKTSDELAYGFKPYTIVEKSGVKFAIIGLMGYGLESSIAYARVKDYKFIDPVERTSYYAKKARVEDGADIIIAVNHHQSDFYNKAVANFKGDEKVDMIFNAHTHRQYIEHINGTPIMQSGANGQFVGRVNISYHMQDGILDISMDNLNTYYEPRLNTQNAMLASKIDGFYQSISHRYEPIMVSNQNADRVTLAVYIGKLMQEKFGADIGLHNIGGTRANIFQYEALSYAKLHAISPFDNSVVLVDVKGHEFLNIVGDENPQFKAGLSWLNFDENATYTLATNDYLFGAIELLRNKQDAVFTKTSVLDLFVETVTNQSEVYERWSIDLPIMFNKPNLTFTYLIPELHRLYL
;
A
#
# COMPACT_ATOMS: atom_id res chain seq x y z
N MET A 1 22.15 -95.71 -32.46
CA MET A 1 20.79 -95.90 -33.06
C MET A 1 20.23 -97.23 -32.59
N LYS A 2 18.92 -97.32 -32.32
CA LYS A 2 18.14 -98.55 -31.95
C LYS A 2 18.65 -99.26 -30.67
N LYS A 3 17.98 -99.20 -29.50
CA LYS A 3 16.68 -99.77 -29.08
C LYS A 3 16.54 -101.30 -29.26
N ILE A 4 16.30 -101.97 -28.11
CA ILE A 4 15.33 -103.07 -27.86
C ILE A 4 15.75 -104.54 -28.15
N PHE A 5 15.81 -105.32 -27.05
CA PHE A 5 15.41 -106.74 -26.82
C PHE A 5 15.74 -107.87 -27.82
N ASN A 6 16.36 -108.96 -27.32
CA ASN A 6 15.76 -110.30 -27.07
C ASN A 6 16.85 -111.29 -26.53
N LEU A 7 16.63 -112.11 -25.48
CA LEU A 7 16.03 -113.47 -25.43
C LEU A 7 16.89 -114.58 -26.13
N PHE A 8 17.05 -115.82 -25.63
CA PHE A 8 16.46 -116.57 -24.49
C PHE A 8 17.27 -117.88 -24.19
N ILE A 9 16.79 -118.78 -23.29
CA ILE A 9 17.07 -120.26 -23.21
C ILE A 9 18.47 -120.68 -22.62
N MET A 10 18.69 -121.77 -21.84
CA MET A 10 17.89 -122.98 -21.44
C MET A 10 18.12 -123.44 -19.96
N VAL A 11 17.39 -124.48 -19.52
CA VAL A 11 17.37 -125.16 -18.19
C VAL A 11 17.71 -126.68 -18.40
N MET A 12 18.19 -127.53 -17.47
CA MET A 12 17.40 -128.20 -16.39
C MET A 12 18.14 -129.37 -15.66
N MET A 13 17.97 -129.48 -14.32
CA MET A 13 18.14 -130.69 -13.42
C MET A 13 19.53 -131.36 -13.31
N MET A 14 19.97 -132.07 -12.23
CA MET A 14 19.42 -132.61 -10.94
C MET A 14 20.63 -132.94 -10.00
N PHE A 15 20.62 -133.28 -8.68
CA PHE A 15 19.63 -133.41 -7.57
C PHE A 15 20.35 -133.45 -6.18
N LEU A 16 19.60 -133.60 -5.06
CA LEU A 16 19.86 -134.23 -3.72
C LEU A 16 21.32 -134.59 -3.26
N VAL A 17 21.80 -134.42 -2.00
CA VAL A 17 21.21 -134.29 -0.63
C VAL A 17 22.10 -133.39 0.31
N ALA A 18 21.47 -132.67 1.26
CA ALA A 18 21.89 -132.13 2.59
C ALA A 18 23.38 -132.08 3.06
N CYS A 19 23.83 -131.18 3.95
CA CYS A 19 23.30 -129.92 4.51
C CYS A 19 24.43 -129.20 5.28
N ASN A 20 24.45 -127.87 5.24
CA ASN A 20 24.96 -127.03 6.35
C ASN A 20 24.44 -125.60 6.12
N GLU A 21 23.68 -125.06 7.07
CA GLU A 21 23.08 -123.72 6.99
C GLU A 21 23.87 -122.76 7.88
N GLU A 22 24.30 -121.62 7.37
CA GLU A 22 24.72 -120.50 8.22
C GLU A 22 23.47 -119.76 8.73
N PRO A 23 23.45 -119.33 10.01
CA PRO A 23 22.29 -118.67 10.58
C PRO A 23 22.10 -117.28 9.97
N ILE A 24 20.87 -117.00 9.52
CA ILE A 24 20.44 -115.65 9.17
C ILE A 24 20.58 -114.79 10.44
N LYS A 25 21.46 -113.79 10.41
CA LYS A 25 21.55 -112.79 11.48
C LYS A 25 20.22 -112.03 11.54
N SER A 26 19.64 -111.94 12.73
CA SER A 26 18.51 -111.04 12.94
C SER A 26 18.96 -109.60 12.71
N VAL A 27 18.27 -108.90 11.82
CA VAL A 27 18.44 -107.45 11.67
C VAL A 27 17.78 -106.77 12.87
N ASP A 28 18.47 -105.79 13.45
CA ASP A 28 17.93 -104.91 14.48
C ASP A 28 17.88 -103.46 13.96
N VAL A 29 16.81 -102.74 14.29
CA VAL A 29 16.58 -101.36 13.83
C VAL A 29 16.87 -100.38 14.96
N THR A 30 17.63 -99.33 14.66
CA THR A 30 17.74 -98.15 15.49
C THR A 30 16.71 -97.13 15.01
N LEU A 31 15.74 -96.80 15.85
CA LEU A 31 14.74 -95.75 15.61
C LEU A 31 15.01 -94.60 16.58
N THR A 32 15.21 -93.41 16.05
CA THR A 32 15.47 -92.18 16.81
C THR A 32 14.60 -91.03 16.31
N SER A 33 14.10 -90.24 17.24
CA SER A 33 13.46 -88.93 17.01
C SER A 33 14.22 -87.88 17.81
N LYS A 34 14.03 -86.61 17.47
CA LYS A 34 14.26 -85.48 18.39
C LYS A 34 13.38 -85.61 19.64
N ASP A 35 13.85 -85.13 20.78
CA ASP A 35 13.19 -85.31 22.09
C ASP A 35 12.05 -84.30 22.36
N HIS A 36 12.10 -83.11 21.74
CA HIS A 36 11.23 -81.98 22.07
C HIS A 36 10.94 -81.05 20.87
N TYR A 37 9.73 -80.52 20.83
CA TYR A 37 9.27 -79.47 19.90
C TYR A 37 8.50 -78.38 20.65
N THR A 38 8.41 -77.20 20.04
CA THR A 38 7.55 -76.10 20.51
C THR A 38 6.68 -75.64 19.35
N TYR A 39 5.40 -75.38 19.60
CA TYR A 39 4.43 -74.94 18.61
C TYR A 39 3.60 -73.78 19.18
N TYR A 40 3.43 -72.71 18.41
CA TYR A 40 2.53 -71.62 18.79
C TYR A 40 1.19 -71.76 18.08
N ILE A 41 0.09 -71.62 18.83
CA ILE A 41 -1.27 -71.82 18.32
C ILE A 41 -1.53 -70.87 17.15
N GLY A 42 -1.70 -71.44 15.95
CA GLY A 42 -1.96 -70.72 14.71
C GLY A 42 -0.82 -70.75 13.68
N ASP A 43 0.40 -71.17 14.05
CA ASP A 43 1.47 -71.44 13.10
C ASP A 43 1.18 -72.71 12.27
N GLU A 44 1.91 -72.94 11.17
CA GLU A 44 1.84 -74.22 10.44
C GLU A 44 2.47 -75.36 11.27
N ILE A 45 1.84 -76.55 11.26
CA ILE A 45 2.33 -77.72 12.00
C ILE A 45 3.61 -78.24 11.34
N TYR A 46 4.66 -78.42 12.16
CA TYR A 46 5.98 -78.85 11.72
C TYR A 46 5.98 -80.28 11.17
N ASP A 47 6.63 -80.54 10.03
CA ASP A 47 6.79 -81.90 9.51
C ASP A 47 7.83 -82.68 10.33
N TYR A 48 7.32 -83.41 11.32
CA TYR A 48 8.10 -84.26 12.22
C TYR A 48 8.92 -85.34 11.49
N LYS A 49 8.66 -85.65 10.20
CA LYS A 49 9.50 -86.59 9.43
C LYS A 49 10.93 -86.10 9.19
N LEU A 50 11.17 -84.78 9.27
CA LEU A 50 12.49 -84.19 9.08
C LEU A 50 13.47 -84.52 10.22
N ASP A 51 12.94 -84.75 11.42
CA ASP A 51 13.68 -84.92 12.69
C ASP A 51 13.62 -86.39 13.19
N VAL A 52 13.40 -87.34 12.28
CA VAL A 52 13.27 -88.79 12.54
C VAL A 52 14.24 -89.56 11.67
N VAL A 53 14.85 -90.61 12.23
CA VAL A 53 15.74 -91.54 11.52
C VAL A 53 15.45 -92.97 11.98
N ALA A 54 15.29 -93.90 11.04
CA ALA A 54 15.17 -95.32 11.31
C ALA A 54 16.09 -96.12 10.38
N VAL A 55 17.12 -96.78 10.92
CA VAL A 55 18.14 -97.48 10.13
C VAL A 55 18.44 -98.86 10.71
N THR A 56 18.62 -99.85 9.84
CA THR A 56 18.97 -101.22 10.25
C THR A 56 20.44 -101.35 10.68
N SER A 57 20.76 -102.43 11.39
CA SER A 57 22.13 -102.88 11.69
C SER A 57 22.99 -103.26 10.46
N ASN A 58 22.50 -102.99 9.25
CA ASN A 58 23.18 -103.17 7.97
C ASN A 58 23.01 -101.96 7.03
N ASP A 59 22.80 -100.77 7.61
CA ASP A 59 22.73 -99.47 6.92
C ASP A 59 21.61 -99.33 5.86
N GLU A 60 20.50 -100.06 6.02
CA GLU A 60 19.28 -99.85 5.22
C GLU A 60 18.39 -98.80 5.89
N ASP A 61 18.05 -97.74 5.14
CA ASP A 61 17.19 -96.65 5.59
C ASP A 61 15.70 -97.03 5.50
N LEU A 62 15.07 -97.09 6.67
CA LEU A 62 13.65 -97.39 6.86
C LEU A 62 12.83 -96.15 7.26
N THR A 63 13.44 -94.96 7.31
CA THR A 63 12.83 -93.71 7.83
C THR A 63 11.51 -93.38 7.14
N ASN A 64 11.41 -93.61 5.83
CA ASN A 64 10.18 -93.40 5.05
C ASN A 64 8.98 -94.27 5.49
N PHE A 65 9.23 -95.39 6.18
CA PHE A 65 8.22 -96.30 6.70
C PHE A 65 7.79 -96.01 8.15
N VAL A 66 8.41 -95.03 8.82
CA VAL A 66 7.99 -94.61 10.16
C VAL A 66 6.62 -93.93 10.06
N VAL A 67 5.68 -94.42 10.87
CA VAL A 67 4.36 -93.83 11.08
C VAL A 67 4.44 -92.93 12.30
N ILE A 68 4.05 -91.67 12.10
CA ILE A 68 3.98 -90.65 13.15
C ILE A 68 2.52 -90.53 13.57
N ASP A 69 2.29 -90.54 14.87
CA ASP A 69 0.98 -90.36 15.50
C ASP A 69 1.06 -89.18 16.47
N ASP A 70 0.55 -88.04 16.01
CA ASP A 70 0.37 -86.79 16.73
C ASP A 70 -1.12 -86.53 17.09
N LEU A 71 -2.01 -87.52 16.90
CA LEU A 71 -3.46 -87.36 17.11
C LEU A 71 -3.84 -87.06 18.58
N GLY A 72 -2.90 -87.23 19.51
CA GLY A 72 -3.01 -86.83 20.91
C GLY A 72 -2.61 -85.37 21.21
N VAL A 73 -2.02 -84.65 20.24
CA VAL A 73 -1.61 -83.24 20.38
C VAL A 73 -2.79 -82.33 20.04
N ASN A 74 -3.19 -81.47 20.98
CA ASN A 74 -4.23 -80.48 20.73
C ASN A 74 -3.61 -79.12 20.37
N TYR A 75 -3.37 -78.90 19.08
CA TYR A 75 -2.84 -77.66 18.49
C TYR A 75 -3.72 -76.39 18.71
N HIS A 76 -4.79 -76.49 19.49
CA HIS A 76 -5.68 -75.38 19.85
C HIS A 76 -5.83 -75.20 21.38
N LEU A 77 -5.01 -75.86 22.20
CA LEU A 77 -5.03 -75.74 23.65
C LEU A 77 -3.61 -75.85 24.22
N GLU A 78 -3.21 -74.87 25.02
CA GLU A 78 -1.89 -74.84 25.64
C GLU A 78 -1.63 -76.05 26.54
N GLY A 79 -0.40 -76.56 26.51
CA GLY A 79 0.01 -77.72 27.28
C GLY A 79 1.16 -78.50 26.65
N SER A 80 1.68 -79.46 27.40
CA SER A 80 2.72 -80.39 26.95
C SER A 80 2.09 -81.72 26.53
N TYR A 81 2.33 -82.13 25.29
CA TYR A 81 1.78 -83.34 24.67
C TYR A 81 2.91 -84.28 24.21
N THR A 82 2.55 -85.50 23.79
CA THR A 82 3.50 -86.52 23.33
C THR A 82 3.16 -86.97 21.92
N ILE A 83 4.14 -86.90 21.01
CA ILE A 83 4.08 -87.45 19.66
C ILE A 83 4.73 -88.83 19.67
N TYR A 84 4.09 -89.81 19.03
CA TYR A 84 4.58 -91.18 18.95
C TYR A 84 5.12 -91.50 17.55
N PHE A 85 6.32 -92.07 17.49
CA PHE A 85 6.98 -92.48 16.24
C PHE A 85 7.09 -94.00 16.26
N THR A 86 6.50 -94.68 15.28
CA THR A 86 6.38 -96.15 15.27
C THR A 86 6.82 -96.76 13.95
N LEU A 87 7.49 -97.91 14.03
CA LEU A 87 7.91 -98.69 12.86
C LEU A 87 7.68 -100.18 13.10
N ASN A 88 7.06 -100.85 12.14
CA ASN A 88 6.89 -102.30 12.12
C ASN A 88 7.78 -102.88 11.03
N TYR A 89 8.80 -103.65 11.40
CA TYR A 89 9.76 -104.24 10.46
C TYR A 89 10.10 -105.69 10.85
N GLU A 90 10.06 -106.61 9.89
CA GLU A 90 10.25 -108.07 10.07
C GLU A 90 9.50 -108.69 11.26
N GLY A 91 8.31 -108.16 11.58
CA GLY A 91 7.46 -108.64 12.68
C GLY A 91 7.86 -108.12 14.07
N LYS A 92 8.89 -107.27 14.19
CA LYS A 92 9.20 -106.48 15.40
C LYS A 92 8.48 -105.13 15.34
N HIS A 93 8.12 -104.60 16.50
CA HIS A 93 7.59 -103.24 16.68
C HIS A 93 8.64 -102.38 17.38
N TYR A 94 8.92 -101.20 16.81
CA TYR A 94 9.83 -100.20 17.35
C TYR A 94 9.04 -98.91 17.60
N GLN A 95 9.28 -98.27 18.75
CA GLN A 95 8.63 -97.01 19.11
C GLN A 95 9.61 -96.07 19.83
N THR A 96 9.52 -94.78 19.52
CA THR A 96 10.10 -93.67 20.28
C THR A 96 9.06 -92.54 20.42
N THR A 97 9.34 -91.54 21.25
CA THR A 97 8.43 -90.43 21.55
C THR A 97 9.16 -89.11 21.61
N ALA A 98 8.50 -88.04 21.19
CA ALA A 98 8.92 -86.66 21.46
C ALA A 98 7.86 -85.95 22.31
N SER A 99 8.31 -85.00 23.11
CA SER A 99 7.43 -84.01 23.75
C SER A 99 7.13 -82.86 22.78
N ILE A 100 5.98 -82.22 22.91
CA ILE A 100 5.67 -80.95 22.23
C ILE A 100 4.90 -80.02 23.16
N ASP A 101 5.45 -78.83 23.38
CA ASP A 101 4.76 -77.75 24.09
C ASP A 101 3.98 -76.90 23.10
N VAL A 102 2.66 -76.85 23.28
CA VAL A 102 1.74 -75.94 22.59
C VAL A 102 1.57 -74.70 23.45
N LEU A 103 1.81 -73.51 22.88
CA LEU A 103 1.82 -72.22 23.57
C LEU A 103 0.98 -71.18 22.82
N MET A 104 0.39 -70.23 23.54
CA MET A 104 -0.03 -68.95 22.98
C MET A 104 1.19 -68.04 22.77
N ARG A 105 1.06 -67.03 21.91
CA ARG A 105 1.99 -65.88 21.93
C ARG A 105 1.41 -64.81 22.85
N GLU A 106 2.23 -64.23 23.70
CA GLU A 106 1.89 -62.94 24.33
C GLU A 106 2.01 -61.84 23.27
N GLU A 107 0.99 -61.00 23.12
CA GLU A 107 1.04 -59.83 22.24
C GLU A 107 1.68 -58.66 22.99
N GLU A 108 2.75 -58.07 22.44
CA GLU A 108 3.30 -56.82 22.96
C GLU A 108 2.31 -55.68 22.69
N VAL A 109 1.64 -55.22 23.75
CA VAL A 109 0.75 -54.06 23.70
C VAL A 109 1.58 -52.79 23.70
N THR A 110 1.56 -52.04 22.61
CA THR A 110 2.29 -50.77 22.44
C THR A 110 1.35 -49.58 22.54
N VAL A 111 1.88 -48.41 22.90
CA VAL A 111 1.13 -47.14 22.86
C VAL A 111 1.13 -46.60 21.42
N ILE A 112 0.00 -46.05 21.00
CA ILE A 112 -0.18 -45.27 19.78
C ILE A 112 -0.63 -43.89 20.23
N PHE A 113 0.28 -42.92 20.10
CA PHE A 113 0.06 -41.51 20.45
C PHE A 113 0.35 -40.62 19.23
N GLU A 114 -0.70 -39.99 18.70
CA GLU A 114 -0.63 -39.09 17.55
C GLU A 114 -1.38 -37.80 17.90
N VAL A 115 -0.75 -36.64 17.67
CA VAL A 115 -1.35 -35.31 17.90
C VAL A 115 -1.42 -34.51 16.60
N PRO A 116 -2.43 -33.63 16.42
CA PRO A 116 -2.45 -32.66 15.33
C PRO A 116 -1.20 -31.76 15.37
N THR A 117 -0.68 -31.36 14.20
CA THR A 117 0.43 -30.41 14.12
C THR A 117 0.06 -29.02 14.66
N SER A 118 -1.22 -28.68 14.61
CA SER A 118 -1.76 -27.41 15.09
C SER A 118 -3.27 -27.48 15.28
N PHE A 119 -3.76 -26.78 16.29
CA PHE A 119 -5.17 -26.44 16.50
C PHE A 119 -5.40 -24.98 16.06
N SER A 120 -6.64 -24.63 15.74
CA SER A 120 -7.03 -23.25 15.43
C SER A 120 -8.02 -22.74 16.49
N TYR A 121 -7.89 -21.47 16.88
CA TYR A 121 -8.82 -20.80 17.79
C TYR A 121 -9.15 -19.41 17.29
N THR A 122 -10.44 -19.08 17.22
CA THR A 122 -10.90 -17.74 16.82
C THR A 122 -11.22 -16.92 18.06
N ILE A 123 -10.61 -15.74 18.18
CA ILE A 123 -10.79 -14.84 19.35
C ILE A 123 -12.28 -14.51 19.53
N GLY A 124 -12.85 -14.97 20.65
CA GLY A 124 -14.26 -14.79 21.01
C GLY A 124 -15.16 -16.03 20.83
N GLU A 125 -14.64 -17.12 20.26
CA GLU A 125 -15.29 -18.44 20.30
C GLU A 125 -14.98 -19.18 21.62
N ASP A 126 -15.65 -20.33 21.85
CA ASP A 126 -15.30 -21.26 22.92
C ASP A 126 -13.88 -21.84 22.71
N LEU A 127 -13.17 -22.10 23.81
CA LEU A 127 -11.78 -22.61 23.77
C LEU A 127 -11.69 -23.97 23.05
N PRO A 128 -10.59 -24.24 22.31
CA PRO A 128 -10.48 -25.44 21.48
C PRO A 128 -10.45 -26.72 22.32
N ASN A 129 -11.25 -27.71 21.92
CA ASN A 129 -11.24 -29.03 22.53
C ASN A 129 -10.00 -29.83 22.07
N TYR A 130 -8.88 -29.70 22.79
CA TYR A 130 -7.61 -30.34 22.40
C TYR A 130 -7.65 -31.87 22.24
N LEU A 131 -8.59 -32.56 22.90
CA LEU A 131 -8.75 -34.01 22.73
C LEU A 131 -9.35 -34.38 21.36
N GLU A 132 -9.93 -33.43 20.64
CA GLU A 132 -10.49 -33.65 19.30
C GLU A 132 -9.38 -33.68 18.24
N GLY A 133 -9.15 -34.88 17.68
CA GLY A 133 -8.09 -35.13 16.71
C GLY A 133 -6.81 -35.73 17.28
N ILE A 134 -6.67 -35.83 18.61
CA ILE A 134 -5.65 -36.68 19.23
C ILE A 134 -6.06 -38.15 19.11
N THR A 135 -5.11 -39.01 18.76
CA THR A 135 -5.26 -40.46 18.94
C THR A 135 -4.36 -40.91 20.08
N ALA A 136 -4.95 -41.32 21.19
CA ALA A 136 -4.26 -41.94 22.32
C ALA A 136 -4.92 -43.28 22.66
N LYS A 137 -4.18 -44.38 22.47
CA LYS A 137 -4.67 -45.75 22.70
C LYS A 137 -3.53 -46.77 22.78
N TYR A 138 -3.82 -47.92 23.35
CA TYR A 138 -3.02 -49.13 23.18
C TYR A 138 -3.27 -49.78 21.81
N SER A 139 -2.32 -50.59 21.34
CA SER A 139 -2.39 -51.33 20.07
C SER A 139 -3.55 -52.34 20.01
N ASN A 140 -4.02 -52.81 21.16
CA ASN A 140 -5.21 -53.66 21.32
C ASN A 140 -6.54 -52.91 21.11
N GLY A 141 -6.52 -51.56 21.01
CA GLY A 141 -7.68 -50.70 20.80
C GLY A 141 -8.28 -50.05 22.05
N GLU A 142 -7.77 -50.33 23.25
CA GLU A 142 -8.16 -49.66 24.49
C GLU A 142 -7.67 -48.19 24.49
N SER A 143 -8.55 -47.23 24.80
CA SER A 143 -8.23 -45.80 24.69
C SER A 143 -7.54 -45.28 25.94
N LEU A 144 -6.65 -44.30 25.72
CA LEU A 144 -5.88 -43.59 26.74
C LEU A 144 -6.14 -42.07 26.71
N LEU A 145 -7.23 -41.63 26.07
CA LEU A 145 -7.55 -40.20 25.95
C LEU A 145 -7.82 -39.53 27.31
N ASP A 146 -8.30 -40.28 28.30
CA ASP A 146 -8.48 -39.80 29.68
C ASP A 146 -7.14 -39.60 30.43
N ASP A 147 -6.03 -40.15 29.92
CA ASP A 147 -4.66 -40.04 30.46
C ASP A 147 -3.78 -39.03 29.68
N VAL A 148 -4.38 -38.26 28.76
CA VAL A 148 -3.73 -37.19 28.00
C VAL A 148 -3.85 -35.85 28.74
N PHE A 149 -2.72 -35.17 28.91
CA PHE A 149 -2.63 -33.83 29.50
C PHE A 149 -2.13 -32.83 28.46
N VAL A 150 -2.63 -31.60 28.52
CA VAL A 150 -2.26 -30.50 27.63
C VAL A 150 -1.82 -29.31 28.48
N ASP A 151 -0.65 -28.75 28.17
CA ASP A 151 -0.17 -27.50 28.71
C ASP A 151 -0.30 -26.40 27.63
N ASP A 152 -1.36 -25.61 27.77
CA ASP A 152 -1.68 -24.42 26.96
C ASP A 152 -1.34 -23.11 27.69
N SER A 153 -0.61 -23.16 28.81
CA SER A 153 -0.35 -21.98 29.66
C SER A 153 0.50 -20.88 29.02
N SER A 154 1.04 -21.16 27.83
CA SER A 154 1.75 -20.25 26.93
C SER A 154 0.84 -19.45 25.99
N VAL A 155 -0.42 -19.86 25.81
CA VAL A 155 -1.33 -19.36 24.77
C VAL A 155 -2.02 -18.08 25.24
N ASP A 156 -1.83 -16.99 24.49
CA ASP A 156 -2.56 -15.75 24.72
C ASP A 156 -3.79 -15.68 23.80
N TYR A 157 -4.93 -16.15 24.32
CA TYR A 157 -6.20 -16.22 23.61
C TYR A 157 -6.82 -14.84 23.28
N GLU A 158 -6.25 -13.71 23.75
CA GLU A 158 -6.71 -12.36 23.36
C GLU A 158 -5.93 -11.77 22.17
N TYR A 159 -4.81 -12.38 21.74
CA TYR A 159 -3.90 -11.83 20.72
C TYR A 159 -3.63 -12.79 19.56
N VAL A 160 -3.55 -12.24 18.34
CA VAL A 160 -3.29 -13.03 17.12
C VAL A 160 -1.85 -13.53 17.10
N GLY A 161 -1.66 -14.84 16.92
CA GLY A 161 -0.33 -15.44 16.89
C GLY A 161 -0.32 -16.97 16.75
N THR A 162 0.88 -17.53 16.65
CA THR A 162 1.14 -18.97 16.76
C THR A 162 1.82 -19.26 18.09
N TYR A 163 1.14 -20.01 18.96
CA TYR A 163 1.60 -20.32 20.31
C TYR A 163 1.98 -21.80 20.40
N GLU A 164 3.11 -22.13 21.03
CA GLU A 164 3.59 -23.52 21.20
C GLU A 164 2.96 -24.15 22.44
N ILE A 165 2.38 -25.35 22.30
CA ILE A 165 1.77 -26.12 23.40
C ILE A 165 2.41 -27.50 23.51
N THR A 166 2.43 -28.04 24.73
CA THR A 166 2.92 -29.41 25.00
C THR A 166 1.74 -30.33 25.30
N ILE A 167 1.71 -31.50 24.66
CA ILE A 167 0.73 -32.55 24.90
C ILE A 167 1.50 -33.78 25.40
N GLU A 168 1.11 -34.32 26.55
CA GLU A 168 1.77 -35.47 27.16
C GLU A 168 0.79 -36.58 27.55
N ILE A 169 1.30 -37.80 27.62
CA ILE A 169 0.55 -39.00 28.04
C ILE A 169 1.41 -39.82 29.01
N VAL A 170 0.79 -40.35 30.07
CA VAL A 170 1.48 -40.99 31.19
C VAL A 170 1.08 -42.46 31.32
N THR A 171 1.78 -43.35 30.60
CA THR A 171 1.55 -44.80 30.61
C THR A 171 2.66 -45.53 31.34
N LEU A 172 2.46 -45.85 32.63
CA LEU A 172 3.47 -46.48 33.48
C LEU A 172 4.17 -47.67 32.78
N PRO A 173 5.51 -47.66 32.58
CA PRO A 173 6.49 -46.82 33.27
C PRO A 173 6.87 -45.50 32.58
N ASP A 174 6.40 -45.24 31.35
CA ASP A 174 6.89 -44.21 30.45
C ASP A 174 6.00 -42.95 30.40
N VAL A 175 6.56 -41.86 29.86
CA VAL A 175 5.86 -40.61 29.56
C VAL A 175 6.27 -40.16 28.16
N GLU A 176 5.30 -40.06 27.26
CA GLU A 176 5.53 -39.53 25.91
C GLU A 176 5.04 -38.08 25.82
N LYS A 177 5.80 -37.22 25.13
CA LYS A 177 5.49 -35.80 24.96
C LYS A 177 5.64 -35.39 23.52
N LEU A 178 4.65 -34.68 22.98
CA LEU A 178 4.64 -34.15 21.62
C LEU A 178 4.30 -32.66 21.65
N THR A 179 4.95 -31.89 20.78
CA THR A 179 4.71 -30.45 20.61
C THR A 179 3.64 -30.24 19.54
N SER A 180 2.69 -29.35 19.83
CA SER A 180 1.71 -28.84 18.85
C SER A 180 1.66 -27.31 18.95
N TYR A 181 0.81 -26.68 18.15
CA TYR A 181 0.64 -25.23 18.14
C TYR A 181 -0.83 -24.81 18.20
N VAL A 182 -1.11 -23.62 18.71
CA VAL A 182 -2.41 -22.96 18.61
C VAL A 182 -2.28 -21.75 17.68
N LEU A 183 -3.08 -21.76 16.62
CA LEU A 183 -3.23 -20.65 15.70
C LEU A 183 -4.38 -19.76 16.18
N VAL A 184 -4.05 -18.73 16.97
CA VAL A 184 -5.02 -17.74 17.44
C VAL A 184 -5.24 -16.70 16.35
N GLN A 185 -6.48 -16.58 15.87
CA GLN A 185 -6.89 -15.73 14.76
C GLN A 185 -8.07 -14.82 15.15
N LYS A 186 -8.20 -13.66 14.51
CA LYS A 186 -9.45 -12.89 14.57
C LYS A 186 -10.57 -13.65 13.82
N PRO A 187 -11.85 -13.40 14.13
CA PRO A 187 -12.97 -13.79 13.27
C PRO A 187 -12.73 -13.36 11.82
N GLN A 188 -12.89 -14.30 10.88
CA GLN A 188 -12.99 -13.96 9.46
C GLN A 188 -14.37 -13.39 9.22
N VAL A 189 -14.44 -12.10 8.91
CA VAL A 189 -15.69 -11.38 8.77
C VAL A 189 -16.12 -11.39 7.30
N GLU A 190 -17.22 -12.07 6.98
CA GLU A 190 -17.81 -11.96 5.65
C GLU A 190 -18.19 -10.49 5.37
N ASN A 191 -17.92 -10.00 4.15
CA ASN A 191 -18.16 -8.62 3.71
C ASN A 191 -17.18 -7.57 4.29
N GLU A 192 -15.93 -7.94 4.54
CA GLU A 192 -14.80 -6.99 4.57
C GLU A 192 -14.51 -6.48 3.14
N ILE A 193 -14.24 -5.18 3.00
CA ILE A 193 -13.98 -4.48 1.74
C ILE A 193 -12.75 -3.56 1.91
N ASP A 194 -11.75 -3.74 1.05
CA ASP A 194 -10.56 -2.88 0.96
C ASP A 194 -10.80 -1.67 0.05
N PHE A 195 -10.83 -0.47 0.62
CA PHE A 195 -10.93 0.80 -0.13
C PHE A 195 -9.58 1.51 -0.27
N ASN A 196 -9.34 2.05 -1.46
CA ASN A 196 -8.12 2.78 -1.82
C ASN A 196 -8.47 4.25 -2.11
N ILE A 197 -7.89 5.20 -1.38
CA ILE A 197 -8.04 6.64 -1.65
C ILE A 197 -6.70 7.22 -2.07
N PHE A 198 -6.62 7.78 -3.28
CA PHE A 198 -5.48 8.59 -3.70
C PHE A 198 -5.72 10.07 -3.44
N TYR A 199 -4.67 10.79 -3.03
CA TYR A 199 -4.71 12.21 -2.73
C TYR A 199 -3.56 12.97 -3.42
N LEU A 200 -3.87 14.16 -3.92
CA LEU A 200 -2.89 15.16 -4.37
C LEU A 200 -3.22 16.52 -3.78
N ASN A 201 -2.21 17.25 -3.34
CA ASN A 201 -2.33 18.65 -2.89
C ASN A 201 -1.19 19.48 -3.48
N ASP A 202 -1.43 20.80 -3.59
CA ASP A 202 -0.41 21.80 -3.93
C ASP A 202 0.37 21.43 -5.22
N LEU A 203 -0.32 20.84 -6.21
CA LEU A 203 0.29 20.35 -7.47
C LEU A 203 0.90 21.49 -8.29
N HIS A 204 0.43 22.73 -8.12
CA HIS A 204 0.94 23.93 -8.78
C HIS A 204 1.14 23.82 -10.29
N GLY A 205 0.18 23.23 -11.00
CA GLY A 205 0.29 23.06 -12.44
C GLY A 205 1.36 22.07 -12.90
N ALA A 206 1.98 21.26 -12.02
CA ALA A 206 3.11 20.37 -12.32
C ALA A 206 2.72 19.16 -13.21
N VAL A 207 2.41 19.47 -14.47
CA VAL A 207 2.04 18.53 -15.53
C VAL A 207 3.25 17.77 -16.04
N LEU A 208 4.36 18.48 -16.29
CA LEU A 208 5.62 17.92 -16.79
C LEU A 208 6.45 17.34 -15.65
N ASN A 209 7.18 16.27 -15.94
CA ASN A 209 8.25 15.77 -15.10
C ASN A 209 9.48 16.70 -15.23
N ASP A 210 10.09 17.11 -14.12
CA ASP A 210 11.23 18.04 -14.12
C ASP A 210 12.60 17.36 -14.00
N GLY A 211 12.63 16.04 -13.76
CA GLY A 211 13.85 15.29 -13.42
C GLY A 211 14.49 15.63 -12.07
N GLY A 212 13.94 16.59 -11.33
CA GLY A 212 14.41 17.09 -10.02
C GLY A 212 13.56 16.64 -8.83
N GLY A 213 12.33 16.17 -9.08
CA GLY A 213 11.45 15.55 -8.09
C GLY A 213 9.96 15.64 -8.41
N GLN A 214 9.54 16.49 -9.34
CA GLN A 214 8.16 16.56 -9.82
C GLN A 214 7.89 15.38 -10.74
N MET A 215 6.97 14.48 -10.38
CA MET A 215 6.71 13.28 -11.19
C MET A 215 5.97 13.59 -12.50
N GLY A 216 5.12 14.62 -12.52
CA GLY A 216 4.28 14.96 -13.67
C GLY A 216 3.05 14.05 -13.82
N LEU A 217 1.97 14.61 -14.37
CA LEU A 217 0.65 13.92 -14.41
C LEU A 217 0.63 12.65 -15.26
N ALA A 218 1.50 12.52 -16.28
CA ALA A 218 1.63 11.28 -17.04
C ALA A 218 2.01 10.07 -16.17
N TYR A 219 2.86 10.27 -15.15
CA TYR A 219 3.31 9.21 -14.24
C TYR A 219 2.32 9.00 -13.09
N ILE A 220 1.80 10.08 -12.50
CA ILE A 220 0.80 10.03 -11.42
C ILE A 220 -0.49 9.37 -11.90
N GLY A 221 -0.97 9.72 -13.10
CA GLY A 221 -2.12 9.08 -13.72
C GLY A 221 -1.87 7.63 -14.16
N ASN A 222 -0.62 7.20 -14.33
CA ASN A 222 -0.34 5.78 -14.55
C ASN A 222 -0.69 4.94 -13.32
N LEU A 223 -0.34 5.40 -12.11
CA LEU A 223 -0.74 4.75 -10.86
C LEU A 223 -2.28 4.75 -10.70
N ILE A 224 -2.90 5.92 -10.78
CA ILE A 224 -4.32 6.09 -10.44
C ILE A 224 -5.23 5.38 -11.46
N MET A 225 -4.93 5.47 -12.75
CA MET A 225 -5.73 4.77 -13.78
C MET A 225 -5.51 3.26 -13.79
N ASP A 226 -4.29 2.77 -13.47
CA ASP A 226 -4.03 1.33 -13.32
C ASP A 226 -4.75 0.72 -12.11
N GLU A 227 -4.87 1.47 -11.01
CA GLU A 227 -5.65 1.05 -9.84
C GLU A 227 -7.16 1.08 -10.15
N LYS A 228 -7.70 2.18 -10.71
CA LYS A 228 -9.12 2.25 -11.09
C LYS A 228 -9.49 1.20 -12.15
N LEU A 229 -8.60 0.87 -13.10
CA LEU A 229 -8.85 -0.20 -14.09
C LEU A 229 -9.06 -1.59 -13.45
N LYS A 230 -8.51 -1.82 -12.25
CA LYS A 230 -8.64 -3.08 -11.51
C LYS A 230 -9.78 -3.02 -10.49
N ASN A 231 -9.84 -1.91 -9.75
CA ASN A 231 -10.53 -1.78 -8.47
C ASN A 231 -11.44 -0.53 -8.43
N ASN A 232 -12.05 -0.10 -9.54
CA ASN A 232 -12.81 1.18 -9.59
C ASN A 232 -13.87 1.29 -8.49
N ASP A 233 -14.63 0.23 -8.24
CA ASP A 233 -15.71 0.23 -7.26
C ASP A 233 -15.22 0.33 -5.80
N THR A 234 -13.92 0.19 -5.52
CA THR A 234 -13.31 0.48 -4.21
C THR A 234 -12.24 1.57 -4.23
N THR A 235 -12.00 2.21 -5.40
CA THR A 235 -10.94 3.22 -5.56
C THR A 235 -11.51 4.63 -5.74
N LEU A 236 -11.07 5.55 -4.89
CA LEU A 236 -11.33 6.99 -4.96
C LEU A 236 -10.04 7.76 -5.29
N PHE A 237 -10.18 8.92 -5.92
CA PHE A 237 -9.13 9.91 -6.14
C PHE A 237 -9.70 11.30 -5.79
N ILE A 238 -8.97 12.07 -4.98
CA ILE A 238 -9.39 13.39 -4.49
C ILE A 238 -8.23 14.40 -4.51
N THR A 239 -8.52 15.70 -4.65
CA THR A 239 -7.52 16.77 -4.54
C THR A 239 -7.71 17.67 -3.31
N GLY A 240 -6.64 18.35 -2.90
CA GLY A 240 -6.59 19.25 -1.75
C GLY A 240 -6.51 20.75 -2.05
N GLY A 241 -6.62 21.17 -3.31
CA GLY A 241 -6.44 22.56 -3.74
C GLY A 241 -5.00 22.94 -4.13
N ASP A 242 -4.85 24.14 -4.68
CA ASP A 242 -3.64 24.68 -5.34
C ASP A 242 -3.14 23.75 -6.46
N MET A 243 -4.07 23.34 -7.32
CA MET A 243 -3.81 22.34 -8.36
C MET A 243 -3.43 22.98 -9.70
N LEU A 244 -4.03 24.13 -10.05
CA LEU A 244 -4.01 24.66 -11.43
C LEU A 244 -2.86 25.62 -11.74
N GLN A 245 -2.45 26.49 -10.80
CA GLN A 245 -1.50 27.56 -11.07
C GLN A 245 -0.07 27.20 -10.64
N GLY A 246 0.92 27.46 -11.50
CA GLY A 246 2.34 27.42 -11.13
C GLY A 246 3.27 27.15 -12.32
N GLN A 247 3.21 25.96 -12.92
CA GLN A 247 4.00 25.60 -14.11
C GLN A 247 3.40 26.24 -15.39
N LEU A 248 4.24 26.80 -16.28
CA LEU A 248 3.80 27.51 -17.48
C LEU A 248 2.74 26.77 -18.31
N ILE A 249 2.92 25.47 -18.54
CA ILE A 249 2.00 24.63 -19.33
C ILE A 249 0.60 24.54 -18.74
N SER A 250 0.40 24.83 -17.45
CA SER A 250 -0.94 24.93 -16.87
C SER A 250 -1.45 26.37 -16.90
N ASN A 251 -0.61 27.36 -16.57
CA ASN A 251 -0.95 28.79 -16.65
C ASN A 251 -1.43 29.25 -18.03
N GLU A 252 -0.74 28.87 -19.12
CA GLU A 252 -1.12 29.26 -20.49
C GLU A 252 -2.55 28.79 -20.88
N PHE A 253 -3.05 27.75 -20.21
CA PHE A 253 -4.39 27.18 -20.42
C PHE A 253 -5.32 27.39 -19.21
N HIS A 254 -4.93 28.23 -18.24
CA HIS A 254 -5.65 28.49 -16.98
C HIS A 254 -6.05 27.21 -16.21
N GLY A 255 -5.25 26.14 -16.33
CA GLY A 255 -5.53 24.84 -15.72
C GLY A 255 -6.44 23.90 -16.53
N ALA A 256 -6.97 24.31 -17.69
CA ALA A 256 -7.91 23.50 -18.48
C ALA A 256 -7.36 22.12 -18.87
N ASN A 257 -6.05 22.00 -19.10
CA ASN A 257 -5.39 20.73 -19.37
C ASN A 257 -5.37 19.79 -18.15
N ILE A 258 -5.24 20.33 -16.94
CA ILE A 258 -5.35 19.56 -15.69
C ILE A 258 -6.78 19.10 -15.45
N ILE A 259 -7.78 19.94 -15.75
CA ILE A 259 -9.19 19.53 -15.72
C ILE A 259 -9.42 18.36 -16.69
N GLU A 260 -8.88 18.41 -17.91
CA GLU A 260 -8.99 17.31 -18.88
C GLU A 260 -8.30 16.03 -18.38
N MET A 261 -7.10 16.12 -17.81
CA MET A 261 -6.39 14.97 -17.25
C MET A 261 -7.06 14.39 -16.00
N PHE A 262 -7.70 15.22 -15.17
CA PHE A 262 -8.47 14.76 -14.01
C PHE A 262 -9.81 14.13 -14.40
N ASN A 263 -10.41 14.53 -15.53
CA ASN A 263 -11.52 13.79 -16.13
C ASN A 263 -11.08 12.39 -16.57
N ASP A 264 -9.94 12.27 -17.25
CA ASP A 264 -9.35 11.00 -17.70
C ASP A 264 -8.98 10.08 -16.52
N MET A 265 -8.54 10.66 -15.40
CA MET A 265 -8.22 9.95 -14.15
C MET A 265 -9.45 9.69 -13.26
N GLU A 266 -10.66 10.01 -13.75
CA GLU A 266 -11.93 9.88 -13.03
C GLU A 266 -11.89 10.50 -11.62
N LEU A 267 -11.39 11.72 -11.45
CA LEU A 267 -11.33 12.39 -10.15
C LEU A 267 -12.72 12.41 -9.46
N ASP A 268 -12.81 12.05 -8.18
CA ASP A 268 -14.09 11.94 -7.47
C ASP A 268 -14.48 13.27 -6.77
N ALA A 269 -13.50 14.10 -6.37
CA ALA A 269 -13.72 15.45 -5.86
C ALA A 269 -12.52 16.38 -6.04
N PHE A 270 -12.78 17.64 -6.42
CA PHE A 270 -11.77 18.71 -6.48
C PHE A 270 -12.03 19.72 -5.36
N VAL A 271 -11.06 19.94 -4.47
CA VAL A 271 -11.15 20.95 -3.41
C VAL A 271 -10.40 22.21 -3.83
N VAL A 272 -10.93 23.38 -3.49
CA VAL A 272 -10.33 24.67 -3.83
C VAL A 272 -9.15 25.01 -2.91
N GLY A 273 -8.08 25.59 -3.47
CA GLY A 273 -7.02 26.27 -2.74
C GLY A 273 -7.04 27.79 -2.96
N ASN A 274 -6.02 28.50 -2.46
CA ASN A 274 -5.92 29.94 -2.67
C ASN A 274 -5.59 30.30 -4.13
N HIS A 275 -4.76 29.51 -4.81
CA HIS A 275 -4.30 29.85 -6.16
C HIS A 275 -5.34 29.58 -7.26
N GLU A 276 -6.41 28.84 -6.97
CA GLU A 276 -7.60 28.83 -7.82
C GLU A 276 -8.32 30.20 -7.91
N PHE A 277 -7.98 31.18 -7.05
CA PHE A 277 -8.48 32.55 -7.15
C PHE A 277 -7.58 33.50 -7.95
N ASP A 278 -6.35 33.12 -8.33
CA ASP A 278 -5.34 34.04 -8.91
C ASP A 278 -5.83 34.72 -10.19
N TRP A 279 -6.52 33.97 -11.06
CA TRP A 279 -7.12 34.47 -12.31
C TRP A 279 -8.47 35.18 -12.12
N GLY A 280 -9.05 35.11 -10.91
CA GLY A 280 -10.47 35.29 -10.63
C GLY A 280 -11.15 33.92 -10.60
N ILE A 281 -11.93 33.66 -9.55
CA ILE A 281 -12.56 32.34 -9.35
C ILE A 281 -13.56 31.99 -10.47
N ASP A 282 -14.08 33.00 -11.19
CA ASP A 282 -14.86 32.85 -12.43
C ASP A 282 -14.12 32.03 -13.50
N LYS A 283 -12.79 32.13 -13.56
CA LYS A 283 -11.93 31.37 -14.49
C LYS A 283 -11.74 29.91 -14.09
N VAL A 284 -12.12 29.53 -12.88
CA VAL A 284 -12.17 28.13 -12.44
C VAL A 284 -13.61 27.62 -12.48
N THR A 285 -14.61 28.39 -12.05
CA THR A 285 -16.02 27.95 -12.06
C THR A 285 -16.57 27.68 -13.46
N GLN A 286 -16.03 28.34 -14.50
CA GLN A 286 -16.37 28.07 -15.91
C GLN A 286 -16.16 26.59 -16.32
N TYR A 287 -15.29 25.84 -15.61
CA TYR A 287 -15.08 24.41 -15.84
C TYR A 287 -16.18 23.53 -15.22
N PHE A 288 -17.06 24.08 -14.38
CA PHE A 288 -18.06 23.34 -13.60
C PHE A 288 -19.52 23.77 -13.90
N ASP A 289 -19.72 24.80 -14.72
CA ASP A 289 -21.03 25.42 -15.00
C ASP A 289 -21.54 25.26 -16.46
N GLY A 290 -20.75 24.65 -17.34
CA GLY A 290 -21.05 24.48 -18.76
C GLY A 290 -20.59 25.61 -19.70
N THR A 291 -19.84 26.62 -19.22
CA THR A 291 -19.47 27.79 -20.04
C THR A 291 -18.12 27.69 -20.77
N HIS A 292 -17.25 26.76 -20.38
CA HIS A 292 -15.95 26.50 -21.02
C HIS A 292 -15.95 25.23 -21.90
N ASP A 293 -15.16 25.17 -22.99
CA ASP A 293 -15.15 24.05 -23.94
C ASP A 293 -14.72 22.70 -23.30
N ILE A 294 -13.78 22.75 -22.36
CA ILE A 294 -13.45 21.64 -21.44
C ILE A 294 -14.27 21.81 -20.16
N GLN A 295 -15.00 20.77 -19.76
CA GLN A 295 -15.81 20.70 -18.54
C GLN A 295 -15.29 19.60 -17.61
N ALA A 296 -15.32 19.84 -16.30
CA ALA A 296 -15.05 18.85 -15.26
C ALA A 296 -16.24 17.88 -15.13
N ASN A 297 -15.96 16.58 -15.00
CA ASN A 297 -16.96 15.58 -14.64
C ASN A 297 -17.12 15.39 -13.10
N PHE A 298 -16.39 16.19 -12.32
CA PHE A 298 -16.27 16.14 -10.86
C PHE A 298 -16.66 17.47 -10.18
N PRO A 299 -17.03 17.48 -8.89
CA PRO A 299 -17.45 18.71 -8.19
C PRO A 299 -16.27 19.55 -7.68
N LEU A 300 -16.42 20.88 -7.77
CA LEU A 300 -15.62 21.87 -7.03
C LEU A 300 -16.18 22.01 -5.60
N LEU A 301 -15.32 21.83 -4.59
CA LEU A 301 -15.69 21.86 -3.18
C LEU A 301 -15.07 23.04 -2.42
N GLY A 302 -15.89 23.69 -1.59
CA GLY A 302 -15.49 24.86 -0.79
C GLY A 302 -16.56 25.30 0.22
N ALA A 303 -16.87 24.42 1.17
CA ALA A 303 -17.94 24.50 2.18
C ALA A 303 -17.99 25.77 3.05
N ASN A 304 -16.93 26.57 3.03
CA ASN A 304 -16.84 27.81 3.79
C ASN A 304 -16.61 29.06 2.93
N VAL A 305 -16.62 28.96 1.59
CA VAL A 305 -16.50 30.10 0.68
C VAL A 305 -17.89 30.65 0.32
N TYR A 306 -18.21 31.87 0.74
CA TYR A 306 -19.54 32.49 0.59
C TYR A 306 -19.45 33.85 -0.09
N GLU A 307 -20.46 34.21 -0.87
CA GLU A 307 -20.65 35.55 -1.43
C GLU A 307 -21.07 36.53 -0.31
N LYS A 308 -20.38 37.67 -0.16
CA LYS A 308 -20.78 38.72 0.80
C LYS A 308 -22.10 39.41 0.41
N THR A 309 -22.51 39.29 -0.84
CA THR A 309 -23.68 40.00 -1.40
C THR A 309 -25.01 39.29 -1.15
N SER A 310 -25.01 37.95 -1.17
CA SER A 310 -26.20 37.12 -0.92
C SER A 310 -26.21 36.41 0.44
N ASP A 311 -25.03 36.21 1.06
CA ASP A 311 -24.84 35.27 2.18
C ASP A 311 -25.13 33.80 1.79
N GLU A 312 -24.90 33.47 0.52
CA GLU A 312 -24.99 32.10 -0.01
C GLU A 312 -23.60 31.55 -0.33
N LEU A 313 -23.50 30.22 -0.46
CA LEU A 313 -22.27 29.55 -0.90
C LEU A 313 -21.87 30.09 -2.29
N ALA A 314 -20.57 30.26 -2.52
CA ALA A 314 -20.07 30.87 -3.75
C ALA A 314 -20.51 30.10 -5.02
N TYR A 315 -20.67 30.82 -6.13
CA TYR A 315 -21.15 30.25 -7.39
C TYR A 315 -20.25 29.11 -7.89
N GLY A 316 -20.84 28.03 -8.39
CA GLY A 316 -20.12 26.83 -8.87
C GLY A 316 -19.64 25.88 -7.76
N PHE A 317 -19.61 26.30 -6.50
CA PHE A 317 -19.17 25.44 -5.39
C PHE A 317 -20.27 24.50 -4.89
N LYS A 318 -19.84 23.34 -4.39
CA LYS A 318 -20.60 22.50 -3.44
C LYS A 318 -19.89 22.48 -2.09
N PRO A 319 -20.60 22.23 -0.98
CA PRO A 319 -19.94 22.10 0.32
C PRO A 319 -19.27 20.73 0.49
N TYR A 320 -19.95 19.68 0.03
CA TYR A 320 -19.46 18.32 0.02
C TYR A 320 -20.02 17.59 -1.21
N THR A 321 -19.48 16.41 -1.48
CA THR A 321 -20.09 15.42 -2.38
C THR A 321 -20.20 14.07 -1.67
N ILE A 322 -21.16 13.25 -2.09
CA ILE A 322 -21.25 11.84 -1.72
C ILE A 322 -20.71 11.02 -2.90
N VAL A 323 -19.81 10.08 -2.62
CA VAL A 323 -19.28 9.10 -3.56
C VAL A 323 -19.62 7.72 -3.01
N GLU A 324 -20.36 6.91 -3.78
CA GLU A 324 -20.75 5.56 -3.38
C GLU A 324 -19.84 4.54 -4.09
N LYS A 325 -19.26 3.62 -3.32
CA LYS A 325 -18.23 2.65 -3.74
C LYS A 325 -18.51 1.33 -3.04
N SER A 326 -18.80 0.26 -3.79
CA SER A 326 -19.27 -1.04 -3.28
C SER A 326 -20.42 -0.94 -2.25
N GLY A 327 -21.29 0.06 -2.39
CA GLY A 327 -22.43 0.31 -1.49
C GLY A 327 -22.10 1.10 -0.22
N VAL A 328 -20.85 1.53 -0.02
CA VAL A 328 -20.40 2.40 1.08
C VAL A 328 -20.32 3.84 0.61
N LYS A 329 -20.81 4.79 1.41
CA LYS A 329 -20.90 6.21 1.08
C LYS A 329 -19.82 7.03 1.78
N PHE A 330 -18.94 7.60 0.96
CA PHE A 330 -17.91 8.55 1.35
C PHE A 330 -18.43 9.97 1.15
N ALA A 331 -18.56 10.75 2.22
CA ALA A 331 -18.78 12.19 2.10
C ALA A 331 -17.43 12.92 2.13
N ILE A 332 -17.12 13.65 1.06
CA ILE A 332 -15.91 14.45 0.96
C ILE A 332 -16.31 15.91 1.13
N ILE A 333 -15.89 16.54 2.23
CA ILE A 333 -16.12 17.96 2.55
C ILE A 333 -14.84 18.73 2.20
N GLY A 334 -14.93 19.72 1.31
CA GLY A 334 -13.79 20.55 0.93
C GLY A 334 -13.84 21.93 1.58
N LEU A 335 -12.75 22.42 2.17
CA LEU A 335 -12.70 23.70 2.91
C LEU A 335 -11.43 24.50 2.61
N MET A 336 -11.54 25.83 2.67
CA MET A 336 -10.41 26.73 2.74
C MET A 336 -9.99 27.00 4.19
N GLY A 337 -8.68 27.10 4.42
CA GLY A 337 -8.14 27.43 5.74
C GLY A 337 -8.59 28.78 6.29
N TYR A 338 -8.81 28.85 7.61
CA TYR A 338 -9.05 30.12 8.31
C TYR A 338 -7.91 31.12 8.03
N GLY A 339 -8.26 32.33 7.57
CA GLY A 339 -7.33 33.43 7.33
C GLY A 339 -6.58 33.37 5.99
N LEU A 340 -6.77 32.34 5.17
CA LEU A 340 -6.08 32.21 3.87
C LEU A 340 -6.62 33.15 2.79
N GLU A 341 -7.72 33.88 3.04
CA GLU A 341 -8.07 35.03 2.21
C GLU A 341 -6.98 36.11 2.20
N SER A 342 -6.01 36.06 3.13
CA SER A 342 -4.84 36.94 3.17
C SER A 342 -3.66 36.49 2.29
N SER A 343 -3.64 35.24 1.80
CA SER A 343 -2.65 34.78 0.81
C SER A 343 -3.10 35.03 -0.64
N ILE A 344 -4.32 35.53 -0.83
CA ILE A 344 -4.93 35.80 -2.14
C ILE A 344 -4.91 37.31 -2.42
N ALA A 345 -4.66 37.72 -3.67
CA ALA A 345 -4.70 39.12 -4.06
C ALA A 345 -6.09 39.73 -3.81
N TYR A 346 -6.17 40.81 -3.01
CA TYR A 346 -7.42 41.36 -2.47
C TYR A 346 -8.54 41.58 -3.50
N ALA A 347 -8.22 41.99 -4.74
CA ALA A 347 -9.19 42.13 -5.83
C ALA A 347 -10.03 40.88 -6.12
N ARG A 348 -9.47 39.69 -5.86
CA ARG A 348 -10.07 38.38 -6.14
C ARG A 348 -10.96 37.87 -5.01
N VAL A 349 -10.79 38.39 -3.80
CA VAL A 349 -11.47 37.93 -2.56
C VAL A 349 -12.25 39.00 -1.80
N LYS A 350 -12.15 40.27 -2.20
CA LYS A 350 -12.87 41.40 -1.58
C LYS A 350 -14.38 41.17 -1.45
N ASP A 351 -14.99 40.43 -2.39
CA ASP A 351 -16.43 40.17 -2.47
C ASP A 351 -16.83 38.83 -1.80
N TYR A 352 -15.85 37.98 -1.45
CA TYR A 352 -16.05 36.70 -0.77
C TYR A 352 -15.80 36.79 0.74
N LYS A 353 -16.51 36.00 1.54
CA LYS A 353 -16.21 35.76 2.95
C LYS A 353 -15.94 34.29 3.19
N PHE A 354 -15.01 34.03 4.10
CA PHE A 354 -14.58 32.68 4.48
C PHE A 354 -15.12 32.42 5.89
N ILE A 355 -16.08 31.49 6.00
CA ILE A 355 -16.64 31.09 7.30
C ILE A 355 -15.62 30.20 8.02
N ASP A 356 -15.69 30.12 9.35
CA ASP A 356 -14.80 29.25 10.11
C ASP A 356 -14.90 27.79 9.63
N PRO A 357 -13.77 27.14 9.28
CA PRO A 357 -13.78 25.80 8.73
C PRO A 357 -14.12 24.73 9.78
N VAL A 358 -13.86 24.94 11.08
CA VAL A 358 -14.26 23.99 12.13
C VAL A 358 -15.78 23.95 12.25
N GLU A 359 -16.42 25.12 12.27
CA GLU A 359 -17.89 25.28 12.28
C GLU A 359 -18.53 24.60 11.05
N ARG A 360 -17.97 24.85 9.86
CA ARG A 360 -18.50 24.30 8.60
C ARG A 360 -18.28 22.78 8.49
N THR A 361 -17.14 22.25 8.95
CA THR A 361 -16.91 20.79 8.99
C THR A 361 -17.91 20.09 9.92
N SER A 362 -18.15 20.60 11.14
CA SER A 362 -19.18 20.02 12.04
C SER A 362 -20.57 20.02 11.37
N TYR A 363 -20.99 21.16 10.82
CA TYR A 363 -22.29 21.30 10.17
C TYR A 363 -22.48 20.33 8.99
N TYR A 364 -21.49 20.22 8.10
CA TYR A 364 -21.61 19.38 6.91
C TYR A 364 -21.32 17.89 7.15
N ALA A 365 -20.48 17.54 8.12
CA ALA A 365 -20.31 16.14 8.56
C ALA A 365 -21.64 15.58 9.09
N LYS A 366 -22.30 16.34 9.97
CA LYS A 366 -23.63 16.02 10.49
C LYS A 366 -24.66 15.89 9.38
N LYS A 367 -24.69 16.86 8.46
CA LYS A 367 -25.66 16.85 7.35
C LYS A 367 -25.48 15.63 6.46
N ALA A 368 -24.27 15.35 6.00
CA ALA A 368 -23.99 14.21 5.15
C ALA A 368 -24.32 12.86 5.82
N ARG A 369 -24.02 12.70 7.11
CA ARG A 369 -24.34 11.47 7.86
C ARG A 369 -25.83 11.31 8.15
N VAL A 370 -26.54 12.37 8.52
CA VAL A 370 -27.95 12.30 8.96
C VAL A 370 -28.96 12.41 7.82
N GLU A 371 -28.69 13.23 6.79
CA GLU A 371 -29.62 13.46 5.67
C GLU A 371 -29.32 12.57 4.45
N ASP A 372 -28.05 12.41 4.08
CA ASP A 372 -27.64 11.66 2.88
C ASP A 372 -27.23 10.19 3.20
N GLY A 373 -27.03 9.89 4.48
CA GLY A 373 -26.66 8.57 4.99
C GLY A 373 -25.21 8.20 4.69
N ALA A 374 -24.26 9.12 4.89
CA ALA A 374 -22.83 8.86 4.69
C ALA A 374 -22.22 8.04 5.84
N ASP A 375 -21.56 6.94 5.48
CA ASP A 375 -20.87 6.07 6.42
C ASP A 375 -19.55 6.71 6.89
N ILE A 376 -18.73 7.14 5.93
CA ILE A 376 -17.38 7.68 6.14
C ILE A 376 -17.36 9.17 5.79
N ILE A 377 -16.94 10.02 6.74
CA ILE A 377 -16.76 11.46 6.53
C ILE A 377 -15.27 11.78 6.38
N ILE A 378 -14.92 12.36 5.24
CA ILE A 378 -13.59 12.88 4.90
C ILE A 378 -13.64 14.41 4.95
N ALA A 379 -12.79 15.03 5.76
CA ALA A 379 -12.61 16.48 5.74
C ALA A 379 -11.29 16.85 5.04
N VAL A 380 -11.39 17.51 3.89
CA VAL A 380 -10.25 17.99 3.12
C VAL A 380 -10.16 19.51 3.29
N ASN A 381 -9.14 19.97 4.01
CA ASN A 381 -8.96 21.36 4.38
C ASN A 381 -7.69 21.91 3.75
N HIS A 382 -7.79 22.97 2.96
CA HIS A 382 -6.65 23.62 2.34
C HIS A 382 -5.87 24.48 3.36
N HIS A 383 -5.28 23.84 4.38
CA HIS A 383 -4.35 24.40 5.38
C HIS A 383 -3.79 23.25 6.23
N GLN A 384 -2.57 23.33 6.76
CA GLN A 384 -2.22 22.64 8.01
C GLN A 384 -2.42 23.59 9.18
N SER A 385 -3.39 23.30 10.07
CA SER A 385 -3.60 24.08 11.29
C SER A 385 -3.83 23.15 12.48
N ASP A 386 -2.93 23.20 13.45
CA ASP A 386 -3.02 22.48 14.72
C ASP A 386 -4.36 22.68 15.44
N PHE A 387 -4.95 23.88 15.34
CA PHE A 387 -6.25 24.18 15.93
C PHE A 387 -7.39 23.47 15.20
N TYR A 388 -7.40 23.53 13.87
CA TYR A 388 -8.39 22.85 13.03
C TYR A 388 -8.31 21.32 13.21
N ASN A 389 -7.10 20.75 13.04
CA ASN A 389 -6.86 19.30 13.19
C ASN A 389 -7.37 18.79 14.54
N LYS A 390 -7.04 19.48 15.64
CA LYS A 390 -7.42 19.08 17.01
C LYS A 390 -8.89 19.34 17.30
N ALA A 391 -9.54 20.32 16.69
CA ALA A 391 -10.97 20.54 16.87
C ALA A 391 -11.79 19.45 16.14
N VAL A 392 -11.49 19.21 14.86
CA VAL A 392 -12.24 18.26 14.02
C VAL A 392 -12.05 16.80 14.46
N ALA A 393 -10.83 16.39 14.83
CA ALA A 393 -10.58 15.06 15.40
C ALA A 393 -11.32 14.80 16.74
N ASN A 394 -11.77 15.86 17.43
CA ASN A 394 -12.57 15.75 18.65
C ASN A 394 -14.08 15.63 18.40
N PHE A 395 -14.58 15.76 17.17
CA PHE A 395 -16.00 15.53 16.87
C PHE A 395 -16.40 14.06 17.08
N LYS A 396 -17.66 13.83 17.50
CA LYS A 396 -18.22 12.52 17.88
C LYS A 396 -19.70 12.43 17.46
N GLY A 397 -20.25 11.22 17.43
CA GLY A 397 -21.61 10.98 16.94
C GLY A 397 -21.73 11.37 15.46
N ASP A 398 -22.87 11.94 15.08
CA ASP A 398 -23.17 12.39 13.71
C ASP A 398 -22.04 13.23 13.08
N GLU A 399 -21.39 14.07 13.90
CA GLU A 399 -20.36 15.05 13.51
C GLU A 399 -18.95 14.44 13.37
N LYS A 400 -18.74 13.16 13.72
CA LYS A 400 -17.43 12.49 13.66
C LYS A 400 -16.81 12.61 12.26
N VAL A 401 -15.56 13.06 12.19
CA VAL A 401 -14.74 12.96 10.98
C VAL A 401 -13.80 11.76 11.12
N ASP A 402 -13.74 10.97 10.05
CA ASP A 402 -13.06 9.68 10.04
C ASP A 402 -11.61 9.78 9.54
N MET A 403 -11.30 10.79 8.71
CA MET A 403 -9.93 11.17 8.32
C MET A 403 -9.86 12.63 7.84
N ILE A 404 -8.67 13.24 7.99
CA ILE A 404 -8.43 14.63 7.59
C ILE A 404 -7.29 14.69 6.56
N PHE A 405 -7.53 15.37 5.44
CA PHE A 405 -6.51 15.69 4.44
C PHE A 405 -6.22 17.19 4.48
N ASN A 406 -4.95 17.57 4.49
CA ASN A 406 -4.51 18.96 4.60
C ASN A 406 -3.62 19.36 3.41
N ALA A 407 -3.71 20.62 2.97
CA ALA A 407 -2.86 21.21 1.91
C ALA A 407 -2.19 22.54 2.35
N HIS A 408 -1.84 23.41 1.40
CA HIS A 408 -1.24 24.75 1.56
C HIS A 408 0.21 24.81 2.08
N THR A 409 0.59 23.96 3.04
CA THR A 409 1.91 24.07 3.69
C THR A 409 3.04 23.31 3.00
N HIS A 410 2.76 22.54 1.94
CA HIS A 410 3.73 21.78 1.14
C HIS A 410 4.56 20.74 1.94
N ARG A 411 4.11 20.35 3.13
CA ARG A 411 4.82 19.44 4.04
C ARG A 411 4.44 18.00 3.73
N GLN A 412 5.41 17.10 3.62
CA GLN A 412 5.11 15.66 3.65
C GLN A 412 4.94 15.22 5.11
N TYR A 413 3.75 14.80 5.52
CA TYR A 413 3.53 14.16 6.83
C TYR A 413 2.29 13.28 6.87
N ILE A 414 2.28 12.35 7.83
CA ILE A 414 1.13 11.60 8.31
C ILE A 414 1.19 11.67 9.84
N GLU A 415 0.09 12.02 10.49
CA GLU A 415 -0.05 12.07 11.95
C GLU A 415 -1.40 11.46 12.38
N HIS A 416 -1.57 11.19 13.68
CA HIS A 416 -2.85 10.78 14.25
C HIS A 416 -3.16 11.65 15.46
N ILE A 417 -4.35 12.25 15.48
CA ILE A 417 -4.82 13.06 16.62
C ILE A 417 -6.09 12.40 17.15
N ASN A 418 -6.06 12.00 18.42
CA ASN A 418 -7.20 11.38 19.13
C ASN A 418 -7.85 10.20 18.38
N GLY A 419 -7.05 9.45 17.59
CA GLY A 419 -7.48 8.33 16.77
C GLY A 419 -7.87 8.68 15.33
N THR A 420 -8.09 9.96 14.99
CA THR A 420 -8.33 10.40 13.61
C THR A 420 -6.98 10.54 12.88
N PRO A 421 -6.75 9.83 11.76
CA PRO A 421 -5.56 9.98 10.94
C PRO A 421 -5.62 11.25 10.09
N ILE A 422 -4.45 11.87 9.86
CA ILE A 422 -4.29 13.15 9.17
C ILE A 422 -3.07 13.09 8.25
N MET A 423 -3.18 13.58 7.01
CA MET A 423 -2.03 13.60 6.07
C MET A 423 -1.92 14.84 5.17
N GLN A 424 -0.71 15.05 4.64
CA GLN A 424 -0.37 15.96 3.54
C GLN A 424 0.77 15.35 2.71
N SER A 425 0.72 15.53 1.39
CA SER A 425 1.55 14.81 0.41
C SER A 425 2.60 15.69 -0.26
N GLY A 426 3.24 16.59 0.50
CA GLY A 426 4.24 17.50 -0.05
C GLY A 426 3.59 18.52 -0.98
N ALA A 427 4.15 18.74 -2.16
CA ALA A 427 3.61 19.61 -3.22
C ALA A 427 4.19 19.22 -4.60
N ASN A 428 3.77 19.92 -5.67
CA ASN A 428 4.31 19.83 -7.03
C ASN A 428 4.35 18.40 -7.63
N GLY A 429 3.45 17.51 -7.19
CA GLY A 429 3.45 16.12 -7.63
C GLY A 429 4.71 15.33 -7.24
N GLN A 430 5.36 15.70 -6.13
CA GLN A 430 6.51 14.96 -5.56
C GLN A 430 6.09 13.65 -4.86
N PHE A 431 4.85 13.60 -4.36
CA PHE A 431 4.24 12.41 -3.79
C PHE A 431 2.79 12.27 -4.25
N VAL A 432 2.27 11.04 -4.16
CA VAL A 432 0.84 10.74 -4.19
C VAL A 432 0.46 10.21 -2.82
N GLY A 433 -0.49 10.86 -2.14
CA GLY A 433 -1.05 10.31 -0.91
C GLY A 433 -1.85 9.05 -1.21
N ARG A 434 -1.70 8.01 -0.40
CA ARG A 434 -2.57 6.83 -0.40
C ARG A 434 -3.15 6.64 0.99
N VAL A 435 -4.43 6.30 1.05
CA VAL A 435 -5.09 5.70 2.22
C VAL A 435 -5.61 4.33 1.80
N ASN A 436 -5.35 3.31 2.61
CA ASN A 436 -5.99 2.00 2.52
C ASN A 436 -6.91 1.85 3.74
N ILE A 437 -8.16 1.44 3.53
CA ILE A 437 -9.18 1.30 4.57
C ILE A 437 -9.75 -0.12 4.49
N SER A 438 -9.58 -0.90 5.54
CA SER A 438 -10.36 -2.13 5.73
C SER A 438 -11.69 -1.75 6.37
N TYR A 439 -12.79 -2.15 5.73
CA TYR A 439 -14.16 -1.77 6.13
C TYR A 439 -15.08 -2.99 6.16
N HIS A 440 -15.81 -3.17 7.26
CA HIS A 440 -16.90 -4.13 7.34
C HIS A 440 -18.26 -3.42 7.41
N MET A 441 -19.23 -3.89 6.62
CA MET A 441 -20.56 -3.30 6.47
C MET A 441 -21.38 -3.13 7.77
N GLN A 442 -21.02 -3.78 8.88
CA GLN A 442 -21.76 -3.69 10.15
C GLN A 442 -21.00 -2.94 11.25
N ASP A 443 -19.67 -3.10 11.31
CA ASP A 443 -18.80 -2.47 12.33
C ASP A 443 -18.19 -1.13 11.86
N GLY A 444 -18.20 -0.88 10.55
CA GLY A 444 -17.56 0.26 9.91
C GLY A 444 -16.08 0.01 9.61
N ILE A 445 -15.27 1.06 9.78
CA ILE A 445 -13.82 1.00 9.55
C ILE A 445 -13.15 0.10 10.61
N LEU A 446 -12.44 -0.93 10.17
CA LEU A 446 -11.66 -1.84 11.01
C LEU A 446 -10.20 -1.40 11.15
N ASP A 447 -9.59 -0.92 10.07
CA ASP A 447 -8.22 -0.38 10.04
C ASP A 447 -8.06 0.74 9.00
N ILE A 448 -7.09 1.63 9.23
CA ILE A 448 -6.65 2.65 8.26
C ILE A 448 -5.12 2.68 8.23
N SER A 449 -4.53 2.48 7.06
CA SER A 449 -3.12 2.78 6.79
C SER A 449 -2.98 3.91 5.77
N MET A 450 -1.88 4.66 5.87
CA MET A 450 -1.61 5.82 5.02
C MET A 450 -0.15 5.82 4.55
N ASP A 451 0.08 6.26 3.31
CA ASP A 451 1.40 6.41 2.71
C ASP A 451 1.51 7.72 1.91
N ASN A 452 2.74 8.22 1.79
CA ASN A 452 3.09 9.25 0.81
C ASN A 452 4.01 8.61 -0.24
N LEU A 453 3.39 8.06 -1.29
CA LEU A 453 4.04 7.28 -2.35
C LEU A 453 4.86 8.18 -3.28
N ASN A 454 5.97 7.65 -3.78
CA ASN A 454 6.78 8.27 -4.84
C ASN A 454 7.41 7.16 -5.71
N THR A 455 8.22 7.57 -6.69
CA THR A 455 8.93 6.66 -7.62
C THR A 455 9.81 5.59 -6.96
N TYR A 456 10.25 5.78 -5.70
CA TYR A 456 11.05 4.77 -4.99
C TYR A 456 10.18 3.67 -4.35
N TYR A 457 8.99 4.03 -3.83
CA TYR A 457 8.12 3.09 -3.11
C TYR A 457 7.02 2.46 -3.97
N GLU A 458 6.59 3.13 -5.04
CA GLU A 458 5.55 2.63 -5.96
C GLU A 458 6.11 2.57 -7.40
N PRO A 459 6.50 1.37 -7.88
CA PRO A 459 7.08 1.19 -9.21
C PRO A 459 6.23 1.74 -10.35
N ARG A 460 4.90 1.77 -10.23
CA ARG A 460 3.98 2.29 -11.27
C ARG A 460 4.21 3.78 -11.57
N LEU A 461 4.73 4.55 -10.61
CA LEU A 461 5.10 5.96 -10.79
C LEU A 461 6.39 6.16 -11.62
N ASN A 462 7.08 5.08 -12.03
CA ASN A 462 8.22 5.14 -12.96
C ASN A 462 7.81 4.94 -14.44
N THR A 463 6.52 4.69 -14.71
CA THR A 463 5.98 4.49 -16.06
C THR A 463 4.96 5.57 -16.39
N GLN A 464 4.97 6.09 -17.61
CA GLN A 464 3.97 7.04 -18.09
C GLN A 464 2.73 6.32 -18.62
N ASN A 465 1.55 6.87 -18.30
CA ASN A 465 0.33 6.56 -19.02
C ASN A 465 0.43 7.17 -20.43
N ALA A 466 0.40 6.33 -21.46
CA ALA A 466 0.62 6.75 -22.85
C ALA A 466 -0.45 7.71 -23.38
N MET A 467 -1.69 7.65 -22.86
CA MET A 467 -2.76 8.56 -23.27
C MET A 467 -2.53 9.96 -22.69
N LEU A 468 -2.27 10.05 -21.38
CA LEU A 468 -1.97 11.32 -20.71
C LEU A 468 -0.71 11.97 -21.28
N ALA A 469 0.36 11.18 -21.47
CA ALA A 469 1.58 11.65 -22.13
C ALA A 469 1.29 12.25 -23.52
N SER A 470 0.49 11.58 -24.35
CA SER A 470 0.13 12.09 -25.69
C SER A 470 -0.73 13.38 -25.65
N LYS A 471 -1.54 13.59 -24.61
CA LYS A 471 -2.26 14.86 -24.42
C LYS A 471 -1.31 15.98 -23.98
N ILE A 472 -0.45 15.69 -22.99
CA ILE A 472 0.56 16.62 -22.47
C ILE A 472 1.51 17.08 -23.57
N ASP A 473 1.98 16.16 -24.43
CA ASP A 473 2.80 16.49 -25.60
C ASP A 473 2.09 17.45 -26.56
N GLY A 474 0.77 17.30 -26.75
CA GLY A 474 -0.03 18.20 -27.58
C GLY A 474 -0.09 19.62 -27.02
N PHE A 475 -0.40 19.76 -25.72
CA PHE A 475 -0.35 21.05 -25.03
C PHE A 475 1.06 21.66 -25.08
N TYR A 476 2.09 20.90 -24.74
CA TYR A 476 3.49 21.35 -24.73
C TYR A 476 3.95 21.83 -26.10
N GLN A 477 3.68 21.08 -27.17
CA GLN A 477 4.09 21.46 -28.53
C GLN A 477 3.52 22.82 -28.95
N SER A 478 2.28 23.14 -28.58
CA SER A 478 1.64 24.42 -28.93
C SER A 478 2.34 25.64 -28.30
N ILE A 479 2.90 25.50 -27.09
CA ILE A 479 3.61 26.56 -26.35
C ILE A 479 5.13 26.39 -26.33
N SER A 480 5.67 25.37 -27.01
CA SER A 480 7.10 24.99 -27.01
C SER A 480 8.05 26.15 -27.24
N HIS A 481 7.69 27.09 -28.12
CA HIS A 481 8.42 28.33 -28.40
C HIS A 481 8.68 29.22 -27.17
N ARG A 482 7.93 29.07 -26.06
CA ARG A 482 8.16 29.77 -24.79
C ARG A 482 9.22 29.10 -23.90
N TYR A 483 9.57 27.84 -24.17
CA TYR A 483 10.63 27.11 -23.48
C TYR A 483 12.01 27.34 -24.11
N GLU A 484 12.06 27.86 -25.34
CA GLU A 484 13.31 28.18 -26.05
C GLU A 484 14.13 29.29 -25.33
N PRO A 485 15.47 29.18 -25.23
CA PRO A 485 16.30 30.18 -24.56
C PRO A 485 16.31 31.55 -25.24
N ILE A 486 16.03 32.62 -24.49
CA ILE A 486 16.25 34.01 -24.90
C ILE A 486 17.74 34.36 -24.78
N MET A 487 18.36 33.94 -23.67
CA MET A 487 19.81 34.01 -23.42
C MET A 487 20.22 33.08 -22.27
N VAL A 488 21.48 33.16 -21.82
CA VAL A 488 22.04 32.33 -20.73
C VAL A 488 22.54 33.22 -19.59
N SER A 489 22.33 32.80 -18.34
CA SER A 489 22.80 33.54 -17.16
C SER A 489 24.31 33.47 -16.97
N ASN A 490 24.94 34.59 -16.59
CA ASN A 490 26.33 34.63 -16.14
C ASN A 490 26.50 34.44 -14.62
N GLN A 491 25.42 34.32 -13.85
CA GLN A 491 25.46 34.32 -12.38
C GLN A 491 24.39 33.42 -11.74
N ASN A 492 24.56 33.12 -10.45
CA ASN A 492 23.43 32.73 -9.60
C ASN A 492 22.64 34.00 -9.19
N ALA A 493 21.33 33.85 -8.99
CA ALA A 493 20.50 34.80 -8.29
C ALA A 493 19.40 34.02 -7.54
N ASP A 494 19.32 34.17 -6.21
CA ASP A 494 18.29 33.49 -5.42
C ASP A 494 16.96 34.27 -5.41
N ARG A 495 15.90 33.66 -4.86
CA ARG A 495 14.58 34.29 -4.75
C ARG A 495 14.59 35.67 -4.08
N VAL A 496 15.50 35.94 -3.13
CA VAL A 496 15.59 37.24 -2.44
C VAL A 496 16.25 38.28 -3.35
N THR A 497 17.35 37.90 -4.01
CA THR A 497 18.05 38.70 -5.03
C THR A 497 17.13 39.04 -6.20
N LEU A 498 16.29 38.09 -6.61
CA LEU A 498 15.34 38.24 -7.71
C LEU A 498 14.12 39.10 -7.31
N ALA A 499 13.58 38.97 -6.10
CA ALA A 499 12.56 39.89 -5.59
C ALA A 499 13.07 41.34 -5.55
N VAL A 500 14.30 41.53 -5.05
CA VAL A 500 15.04 42.81 -5.10
C VAL A 500 15.17 43.34 -6.53
N TYR A 501 15.62 42.49 -7.47
CA TYR A 501 15.78 42.90 -8.87
C TYR A 501 14.45 43.28 -9.52
N ILE A 502 13.38 42.52 -9.29
CA ILE A 502 12.03 42.82 -9.77
C ILE A 502 11.50 44.14 -9.18
N GLY A 503 11.77 44.42 -7.90
CA GLY A 503 11.54 45.73 -7.29
C GLY A 503 12.21 46.87 -8.07
N LYS A 504 13.48 46.68 -8.45
CA LYS A 504 14.25 47.63 -9.28
C LYS A 504 13.64 47.80 -10.69
N LEU A 505 13.18 46.71 -11.33
CA LEU A 505 12.52 46.80 -12.64
C LEU A 505 11.28 47.68 -12.60
N MET A 506 10.43 47.53 -11.58
CA MET A 506 9.24 48.36 -11.39
C MET A 506 9.62 49.83 -11.10
N GLN A 507 10.64 50.06 -10.26
CA GLN A 507 11.15 51.40 -9.94
C GLN A 507 11.66 52.13 -11.19
N GLU A 508 12.53 51.50 -11.98
CA GLU A 508 13.14 52.13 -13.16
C GLU A 508 12.16 52.29 -14.33
N LYS A 509 11.22 51.35 -14.56
CA LYS A 509 10.23 51.46 -15.66
C LYS A 509 9.36 52.72 -15.53
N PHE A 510 8.93 53.02 -14.31
CA PHE A 510 7.99 54.11 -14.03
C PHE A 510 8.65 55.36 -13.44
N GLY A 511 9.96 55.33 -13.18
CA GLY A 511 10.69 56.46 -12.59
C GLY A 511 10.30 56.76 -11.14
N ALA A 512 9.75 55.77 -10.43
CA ALA A 512 9.29 55.91 -9.05
C ALA A 512 10.45 56.18 -8.07
N ASP A 513 10.14 56.65 -6.86
CA ASP A 513 11.14 56.85 -5.82
C ASP A 513 11.62 55.55 -5.18
N ILE A 514 10.69 54.59 -5.07
CA ILE A 514 10.88 53.31 -4.40
C ILE A 514 10.23 52.21 -5.26
N GLY A 515 10.89 51.06 -5.39
CA GLY A 515 10.29 49.81 -5.87
C GLY A 515 10.24 48.76 -4.77
N LEU A 516 9.11 48.05 -4.64
CA LEU A 516 8.92 47.00 -3.64
C LEU A 516 8.18 45.79 -4.23
N HIS A 517 8.80 44.61 -4.17
CA HIS A 517 8.21 43.32 -4.56
C HIS A 517 8.40 42.33 -3.41
N ASN A 518 7.43 41.43 -3.21
CA ASN A 518 7.46 40.47 -2.10
C ASN A 518 8.24 39.19 -2.43
N ILE A 519 9.07 38.72 -1.51
CA ILE A 519 9.85 37.46 -1.66
C ILE A 519 8.91 36.24 -1.89
N GLY A 520 7.67 36.29 -1.38
CA GLY A 520 6.63 35.29 -1.63
C GLY A 520 6.18 35.19 -3.10
N GLY A 521 6.19 36.32 -3.83
CA GLY A 521 5.84 36.43 -5.24
C GLY A 521 6.91 35.87 -6.19
N THR A 522 8.16 35.86 -5.74
CA THR A 522 9.27 35.22 -6.46
C THR A 522 9.37 33.74 -6.07
N ARG A 523 9.31 32.80 -7.03
CA ARG A 523 9.16 31.34 -6.75
C ARG A 523 10.38 30.48 -7.06
N ALA A 524 11.20 30.84 -8.05
CA ALA A 524 12.42 30.10 -8.42
C ALA A 524 13.71 30.93 -8.32
N ASN A 525 14.85 30.24 -8.28
CA ASN A 525 16.19 30.82 -8.42
C ASN A 525 16.64 30.84 -9.90
N ILE A 526 17.65 31.63 -10.24
CA ILE A 526 18.48 31.48 -11.44
C ILE A 526 19.84 30.90 -11.06
N PHE A 527 20.34 29.94 -11.83
CA PHE A 527 21.70 29.41 -11.71
C PHE A 527 22.66 29.94 -12.79
N GLN A 528 23.95 29.97 -12.49
CA GLN A 528 24.98 30.32 -13.47
C GLN A 528 25.00 29.32 -14.63
N TYR A 529 25.02 29.84 -15.86
CA TYR A 529 24.91 29.09 -17.12
C TYR A 529 23.55 28.42 -17.36
N GLU A 530 22.52 28.74 -16.56
CA GLU A 530 21.14 28.35 -16.85
C GLU A 530 20.58 29.14 -18.05
N ALA A 531 19.77 28.46 -18.85
CA ALA A 531 19.03 29.07 -19.96
C ALA A 531 17.82 29.87 -19.44
N LEU A 532 17.72 31.13 -19.87
CA LEU A 532 16.60 32.02 -19.54
C LEU A 532 15.64 32.04 -20.73
N SER A 533 14.61 31.21 -20.67
CA SER A 533 13.45 31.23 -21.57
C SER A 533 12.27 31.97 -20.94
N TYR A 534 11.17 32.21 -21.68
CA TYR A 534 9.94 32.75 -21.08
C TYR A 534 9.44 31.82 -19.96
N ALA A 535 9.48 30.50 -20.17
CA ALA A 535 9.14 29.51 -19.15
C ALA A 535 10.00 29.61 -17.88
N LYS A 536 11.30 29.91 -18.02
CA LYS A 536 12.17 30.13 -16.85
C LYS A 536 11.82 31.41 -16.09
N LEU A 537 11.49 32.49 -16.80
CA LEU A 537 11.11 33.77 -16.18
C LEU A 537 9.72 33.70 -15.54
N HIS A 538 8.77 33.00 -16.17
CA HIS A 538 7.47 32.67 -15.60
C HIS A 538 7.62 31.84 -14.32
N ALA A 539 8.43 30.78 -14.32
CA ALA A 539 8.71 30.00 -13.10
C ALA A 539 9.35 30.82 -11.96
N ILE A 540 9.92 32.00 -12.23
CA ILE A 540 10.40 32.93 -11.21
C ILE A 540 9.26 33.85 -10.73
N SER A 541 8.39 34.34 -11.60
CA SER A 541 7.24 35.20 -11.28
C SER A 541 5.96 34.69 -11.97
N PRO A 542 5.31 33.62 -11.46
CA PRO A 542 4.24 32.90 -12.17
C PRO A 542 2.83 33.49 -11.96
N PHE A 543 2.74 34.62 -11.27
CA PHE A 543 1.50 35.31 -10.94
C PHE A 543 1.26 36.46 -11.91
N ASP A 544 0.01 36.64 -12.37
CA ASP A 544 -0.41 37.70 -13.30
C ASP A 544 -0.54 39.08 -12.62
N ASN A 545 0.29 39.33 -11.61
CA ASN A 545 0.32 40.55 -10.81
C ASN A 545 0.78 41.74 -11.66
N SER A 546 0.06 42.86 -11.57
CA SER A 546 0.35 44.10 -12.27
C SER A 546 0.99 45.17 -11.36
N VAL A 547 1.75 46.09 -11.95
CA VAL A 547 2.41 47.17 -11.20
C VAL A 547 1.40 48.27 -10.86
N VAL A 548 1.39 48.69 -9.59
CA VAL A 548 0.63 49.82 -9.04
C VAL A 548 1.61 50.89 -8.59
N LEU A 549 1.33 52.15 -8.93
CA LEU A 549 2.05 53.32 -8.41
C LEU A 549 1.18 54.02 -7.35
N VAL A 550 1.75 54.39 -6.21
CA VAL A 550 1.01 55.04 -5.12
C VAL A 550 1.90 55.98 -4.32
N ASP A 551 1.39 57.16 -3.98
CA ASP A 551 2.13 58.15 -3.18
C ASP A 551 2.00 57.87 -1.68
N VAL A 552 3.14 57.66 -1.02
CA VAL A 552 3.25 57.36 0.41
C VAL A 552 4.15 58.36 1.12
N LYS A 553 3.84 58.68 2.37
CA LYS A 553 4.77 59.39 3.26
C LYS A 553 5.90 58.48 3.69
N GLY A 554 7.05 59.04 4.05
CA GLY A 554 8.16 58.25 4.58
C GLY A 554 7.77 57.41 5.82
N HIS A 555 7.02 58.00 6.77
CA HIS A 555 6.50 57.24 7.92
C HIS A 555 5.41 56.22 7.55
N GLU A 556 4.60 56.47 6.53
CA GLU A 556 3.66 55.47 5.99
C GLU A 556 4.44 54.29 5.42
N PHE A 557 5.47 54.57 4.61
CA PHE A 557 6.33 53.57 3.98
C PHE A 557 7.07 52.68 5.01
N LEU A 558 7.62 53.28 6.08
CA LEU A 558 8.28 52.55 7.16
C LEU A 558 7.33 51.58 7.90
N ASN A 559 6.03 51.87 7.96
CA ASN A 559 5.04 50.99 8.58
C ASN A 559 4.61 49.81 7.69
N ILE A 560 4.92 49.82 6.38
CA ILE A 560 4.42 48.84 5.41
C ILE A 560 5.52 48.01 4.72
N VAL A 561 6.78 48.44 4.81
CA VAL A 561 7.92 47.74 4.18
C VAL A 561 8.18 46.35 4.80
N GLY A 562 7.93 46.19 6.10
CA GLY A 562 8.14 44.91 6.80
C GLY A 562 9.56 44.36 6.64
N ASP A 563 9.67 43.07 6.36
CA ASP A 563 10.92 42.36 6.07
C ASP A 563 11.32 42.40 4.57
N GLU A 564 10.54 43.08 3.72
CA GLU A 564 10.78 43.15 2.28
C GLU A 564 11.87 44.18 1.93
N ASN A 565 12.58 43.98 0.82
CA ASN A 565 13.80 44.73 0.51
C ASN A 565 13.58 45.78 -0.61
N PRO A 566 13.27 47.05 -0.29
CA PRO A 566 12.98 48.07 -1.29
C PRO A 566 14.21 48.49 -2.08
N GLN A 567 13.97 48.93 -3.31
CA GLN A 567 14.96 49.53 -4.19
C GLN A 567 14.67 51.02 -4.35
N PHE A 568 15.61 51.86 -3.92
CA PHE A 568 15.48 53.31 -4.00
C PHE A 568 16.05 53.84 -5.32
N LYS A 569 15.43 54.90 -5.86
CA LYS A 569 16.00 55.64 -6.99
C LYS A 569 17.41 56.16 -6.68
N ALA A 570 18.22 56.37 -7.72
CA ALA A 570 19.57 56.93 -7.57
C ALA A 570 19.58 58.24 -6.76
N GLY A 571 20.33 58.24 -5.65
CA GLY A 571 20.44 59.37 -4.72
C GLY A 571 19.49 59.33 -3.51
N LEU A 572 18.56 58.37 -3.44
CA LEU A 572 17.74 58.08 -2.26
C LEU A 572 18.22 56.79 -1.59
N SER A 573 18.12 56.70 -0.27
CA SER A 573 18.53 55.56 0.56
C SER A 573 17.98 55.68 1.98
N TRP A 574 18.07 54.62 2.77
CA TRP A 574 17.79 54.66 4.21
C TRP A 574 18.60 55.72 5.00
N LEU A 575 19.77 56.13 4.51
CA LEU A 575 20.63 57.13 5.19
C LEU A 575 20.19 58.58 4.96
N ASN A 576 19.31 58.83 3.99
CA ASN A 576 18.80 60.16 3.65
C ASN A 576 17.29 60.15 3.35
N PHE A 577 16.58 59.22 3.99
CA PHE A 577 15.13 59.12 3.95
C PHE A 577 14.49 60.16 4.90
N ASP A 578 13.42 60.81 4.47
CA ASP A 578 12.66 61.79 5.27
C ASP A 578 11.24 61.26 5.52
N GLU A 579 10.94 60.99 6.79
CA GLU A 579 9.64 60.49 7.25
C GLU A 579 8.46 61.40 6.85
N ASN A 580 8.70 62.67 6.56
CA ASN A 580 7.69 63.68 6.23
C ASN A 580 7.56 63.95 4.72
N ALA A 581 8.56 63.55 3.93
CA ALA A 581 8.51 63.62 2.48
C ALA A 581 7.42 62.68 1.93
N THR A 582 6.91 62.99 0.74
CA THR A 582 6.12 62.04 -0.07
C THR A 582 7.05 61.37 -1.07
N TYR A 583 6.85 60.08 -1.29
CA TYR A 583 7.56 59.25 -2.24
C TYR A 583 6.54 58.47 -3.09
N THR A 584 6.75 58.42 -4.40
CA THR A 584 5.99 57.52 -5.27
C THR A 584 6.57 56.11 -5.14
N LEU A 585 5.77 55.17 -4.64
CA LEU A 585 6.08 53.75 -4.53
C LEU A 585 5.54 52.99 -5.75
N ALA A 586 6.41 52.24 -6.44
CA ALA A 586 6.02 51.21 -7.39
C ALA A 586 6.02 49.84 -6.68
N THR A 587 4.87 49.17 -6.67
CA THR A 587 4.73 47.83 -6.08
C THR A 587 3.76 46.97 -6.90
N ASN A 588 3.54 45.72 -6.52
CA ASN A 588 2.56 44.86 -7.18
C ASN A 588 1.16 45.01 -6.54
N ASP A 589 0.12 44.71 -7.31
CA ASP A 589 -1.28 44.77 -6.88
C ASP A 589 -1.62 43.81 -5.74
N TYR A 590 -0.90 42.69 -5.60
CA TYR A 590 -0.96 41.82 -4.41
C TYR A 590 -0.58 42.58 -3.13
N LEU A 591 0.62 43.18 -3.06
CA LEU A 591 1.07 43.95 -1.89
C LEU A 591 0.19 45.18 -1.65
N PHE A 592 -0.16 45.90 -2.72
CA PHE A 592 -1.08 47.04 -2.65
C PHE A 592 -2.43 46.66 -2.02
N GLY A 593 -3.00 45.52 -2.41
CA GLY A 593 -4.27 45.02 -1.90
C GLY A 593 -4.21 44.45 -0.49
N ALA A 594 -3.12 43.74 -0.14
CA ALA A 594 -2.92 43.17 1.19
C ALA A 594 -2.75 44.25 2.26
N ILE A 595 -1.97 45.29 1.96
CA ILE A 595 -1.64 46.36 2.90
C ILE A 595 -2.80 47.36 3.00
N GLU A 596 -3.48 47.42 4.15
CA GLU A 596 -4.65 48.29 4.36
C GLU A 596 -4.37 49.77 4.10
N LEU A 597 -3.19 50.25 4.50
CA LEU A 597 -2.79 51.64 4.28
C LEU A 597 -2.60 51.97 2.79
N LEU A 598 -2.25 50.98 1.96
CA LEU A 598 -2.15 51.15 0.51
C LEU A 598 -3.51 51.05 -0.18
N ARG A 599 -4.29 49.99 0.06
CA ARG A 599 -5.58 49.77 -0.63
C ARG A 599 -6.62 50.88 -0.41
N ASN A 600 -6.46 51.67 0.65
CA ASN A 600 -7.31 52.82 0.97
C ASN A 600 -6.90 54.13 0.24
N LYS A 601 -5.80 54.13 -0.53
CA LYS A 601 -5.31 55.28 -1.32
C LYS A 601 -6.10 55.41 -2.63
N GLN A 602 -6.90 56.48 -2.76
CA GLN A 602 -7.73 56.74 -3.95
C GLN A 602 -6.97 57.30 -5.16
N ASP A 603 -5.71 57.68 -4.94
CA ASP A 603 -4.77 58.27 -5.90
C ASP A 603 -3.82 57.24 -6.53
N ALA A 604 -3.99 55.94 -6.23
CA ALA A 604 -3.19 54.86 -6.79
C ALA A 604 -3.45 54.64 -8.28
N VAL A 605 -2.37 54.46 -9.05
CA VAL A 605 -2.39 54.27 -10.51
C VAL A 605 -2.04 52.82 -10.86
N PHE A 606 -3.05 52.05 -11.22
CA PHE A 606 -2.89 50.70 -11.78
C PHE A 606 -2.36 50.78 -13.21
N THR A 607 -1.09 50.41 -13.42
CA THR A 607 -0.39 50.59 -14.72
C THR A 607 -0.82 49.57 -15.79
N LYS A 608 -1.46 48.47 -15.38
CA LYS A 608 -1.74 47.27 -16.18
C LYS A 608 -0.50 46.59 -16.81
N THR A 609 0.71 46.99 -16.43
CA THR A 609 1.94 46.33 -16.88
C THR A 609 2.21 45.14 -15.96
N SER A 610 2.36 43.94 -16.51
CA SER A 610 2.68 42.74 -15.72
C SER A 610 4.09 42.81 -15.14
N VAL A 611 4.25 42.32 -13.92
CA VAL A 611 5.56 42.15 -13.27
C VAL A 611 6.46 41.20 -14.08
N LEU A 612 5.88 40.15 -14.67
CA LEU A 612 6.60 39.20 -15.52
C LEU A 612 7.05 39.84 -16.84
N ASP A 613 6.19 40.64 -17.48
CA ASP A 613 6.52 41.32 -18.74
C ASP A 613 7.72 42.26 -18.60
N LEU A 614 7.88 42.95 -17.47
CA LEU A 614 9.06 43.78 -17.20
C LEU A 614 10.36 42.96 -17.17
N PHE A 615 10.31 41.75 -16.61
CA PHE A 615 11.48 40.87 -16.56
C PHE A 615 11.79 40.29 -17.94
N VAL A 616 10.76 39.85 -18.69
CA VAL A 616 10.88 39.36 -20.07
C VAL A 616 11.40 40.46 -21.01
N GLU A 617 10.87 41.68 -20.95
CA GLU A 617 11.36 42.83 -21.72
C GLU A 617 12.83 43.11 -21.40
N THR A 618 13.22 43.12 -20.12
CA THR A 618 14.60 43.41 -19.71
C THR A 618 15.58 42.36 -20.21
N VAL A 619 15.27 41.07 -20.04
CA VAL A 619 16.13 39.95 -20.50
C VAL A 619 16.24 39.96 -22.03
N THR A 620 15.13 40.19 -22.75
CA THR A 620 15.13 40.27 -24.21
C THR A 620 15.91 41.49 -24.72
N ASN A 621 15.75 42.66 -24.11
CA ASN A 621 16.52 43.84 -24.48
C ASN A 621 18.02 43.69 -24.17
N GLN A 622 18.39 42.87 -23.17
CA GLN A 622 19.79 42.56 -22.85
C GLN A 622 20.40 41.53 -23.81
N SER A 623 19.65 40.53 -24.29
CA SER A 623 20.18 39.52 -25.24
C SER A 623 20.58 40.08 -26.60
N GLU A 624 19.96 41.19 -27.03
CA GLU A 624 20.38 41.96 -28.22
C GLU A 624 21.74 42.68 -28.08
N VAL A 625 22.31 42.78 -26.88
CA VAL A 625 23.48 43.63 -26.57
C VAL A 625 24.60 42.87 -25.85
N TYR A 626 24.26 41.85 -25.05
CA TYR A 626 25.17 41.13 -24.16
C TYR A 626 25.04 39.62 -24.38
N GLU A 627 26.18 38.91 -24.44
CA GLU A 627 26.20 37.44 -24.64
C GLU A 627 25.54 36.64 -23.51
N ARG A 628 25.44 37.23 -22.31
CA ARG A 628 24.91 36.58 -21.10
C ARG A 628 24.23 37.58 -20.17
N TRP A 629 23.26 37.10 -19.39
CA TRP A 629 22.45 37.88 -18.46
C TRP A 629 23.13 38.09 -17.11
N SER A 630 22.87 39.23 -16.46
CA SER A 630 23.25 39.54 -15.08
C SER A 630 22.43 40.71 -14.55
N ILE A 631 22.15 40.73 -13.23
CA ILE A 631 21.44 41.82 -12.54
C ILE A 631 22.23 43.15 -12.55
N ASP A 632 23.54 43.08 -12.76
CA ASP A 632 24.47 44.22 -12.81
C ASP A 632 24.50 44.91 -14.19
N LEU A 633 23.90 44.28 -15.21
CA LEU A 633 23.75 44.90 -16.54
C LEU A 633 22.74 46.06 -16.49
N PRO A 634 22.91 47.09 -17.33
CA PRO A 634 21.91 48.14 -17.49
C PRO A 634 20.53 47.56 -17.80
N ILE A 635 19.53 47.97 -17.04
CA ILE A 635 18.12 47.72 -17.36
C ILE A 635 17.79 48.57 -18.60
N MET A 636 17.08 47.95 -19.55
CA MET A 636 16.74 48.58 -20.82
C MET A 636 15.28 48.35 -21.12
N PHE A 637 14.54 49.46 -21.24
CA PHE A 637 13.14 49.48 -21.64
C PHE A 637 12.97 50.29 -22.94
N ASN A 638 11.91 50.00 -23.70
CA ASN A 638 11.44 50.82 -24.82
C ASN A 638 12.47 51.06 -25.96
N LYS A 639 13.07 49.99 -26.52
CA LYS A 639 13.75 50.11 -27.83
C LYS A 639 12.73 50.38 -28.95
N PRO A 640 12.98 51.31 -29.90
CA PRO A 640 11.95 51.87 -30.77
C PRO A 640 11.39 50.94 -31.87
N ASN A 641 11.82 49.66 -31.94
CA ASN A 641 11.45 48.71 -32.99
C ASN A 641 10.65 47.49 -32.50
N LEU A 642 10.33 47.39 -31.21
CA LEU A 642 9.64 46.22 -30.65
C LEU A 642 8.16 46.52 -30.36
N THR A 643 7.28 46.18 -31.29
CA THR A 643 5.85 45.97 -31.00
C THR A 643 5.68 44.64 -30.29
N PHE A 644 5.72 44.66 -28.96
CA PHE A 644 5.41 43.50 -28.14
C PHE A 644 3.91 43.16 -28.24
N THR A 645 3.60 41.98 -28.78
CA THR A 645 2.26 41.38 -28.76
C THR A 645 2.22 40.24 -27.75
N TYR A 646 2.71 40.49 -26.54
CA TYR A 646 2.41 39.63 -25.39
C TYR A 646 1.01 39.97 -24.87
N LEU A 647 0.35 38.97 -24.27
CA LEU A 647 -1.02 39.08 -23.80
C LEU A 647 -1.10 40.09 -22.65
N ILE A 648 -1.57 41.31 -22.94
CA ILE A 648 -2.05 42.23 -21.90
C ILE A 648 -3.15 41.47 -21.14
N PRO A 649 -3.01 41.22 -19.83
CA PRO A 649 -4.07 40.54 -19.08
C PRO A 649 -5.36 41.34 -19.20
N GLU A 650 -6.48 40.69 -19.51
CA GLU A 650 -7.80 41.34 -19.49
C GLU A 650 -8.27 41.58 -18.04
N LEU A 651 -7.55 42.46 -17.35
CA LEU A 651 -8.01 43.16 -16.15
C LEU A 651 -9.18 44.07 -16.54
N HIS A 652 -10.34 43.42 -16.66
CA HIS A 652 -11.66 44.01 -16.56
C HIS A 652 -11.81 44.72 -15.20
N ARG A 653 -12.80 45.60 -15.09
CA ARG A 653 -12.89 46.59 -14.01
C ARG A 653 -13.12 45.93 -12.64
N LEU A 654 -12.06 45.80 -11.84
CA LEU A 654 -12.13 45.28 -10.46
C LEU A 654 -11.83 46.34 -9.37
N TYR A 655 -11.41 47.56 -9.77
CA TYR A 655 -11.01 48.65 -8.87
C TYR A 655 -11.69 50.01 -9.20
N LEU A 656 -12.88 50.00 -9.82
CA LEU A 656 -13.73 51.17 -10.06
C LEU A 656 -15.20 50.84 -9.75
#